data_AF-A0A7X3SL53-F1
#
_entry.id   AF-A0A7X3SL53-F1
#
_cell.length_a   1.000
_cell.length_b   1.000
_cell.length_c   1.000
_cell.angle_alpha   90.00
_cell.angle_beta   90.00
_cell.angle_gamma   90.00
#
_symmetry.space_group_name_H-M   'P 1'
#
loop_
_entity.id
_entity.type
_entity.pdbx_description
1 polymer ?
#
loop_
_entity_poly.entity_id
_entity_poly.type
_entity_poly.pdbx_seq_one_letter_code
_entity_poly.pdbx_strand_id
1 'polypeptide(L)'
;MRRKLIKGILTFTLLIAMLVTMANPVSIYAEEPVGDDKKTEAGDTTETNQDLDEEKVTQESEEAIETEKAGNRQYDITKPVIEKVEFPQQSTTVKADETIRLYVYAYDTETEEGKLSVEAKISADGGTAYMNPTFDVEKGCYVCEYNLAGADTEKVTVFSIKATDLAGNYTEYSCYENGEYKYWVSVEPQASEEIHIKKFELKQNGQTLNEKDVLEMVLETEEDIKEGYSVYARFKLDNGTMGSPRDFYLNISPLNPENRKKIEYKGEVGTYYTDGPWTLEGIYIKKGALGKAESLDIAGIGEFLYRVKKTVPSIVKPTITSVSLDKNGEFLSAGDSVNITIGATVDEGKLNGNGYVRFCAGANIADSKSVSLSYDESKGVYQGVFEITEDIYPCEWYIGEIDIYDTELNSADDTVFTDGANYPYYINVKNGETFTNPTYDVNISFTALNENGVWETIQEFHKEKVERRQTLKEIGVIFPEMVSKYQGFVQTGWTDYGRNIVTENTPVMGNSGNMVIRAKYDKRLISATYIYITEDGKPLYMSQKMEVPEDLTYGQLRKIVENVNAPEKSYPELVFQKWEMEQPDSCTDESVFYDNSITINAVYNKNCVRVEYTYVDTKGNLCSKKLPLAFEKEETYTSVLKKAKAYIPEDITKEYEFEKWEVTGGDNFDIASGLKTIYLSVKFSGKATIPVIRYGYDENGCSLPTKALILDEGTKGSEAIKAIKAWEIPEFYEGLRFKEWDISGIKDDETVKHGQAIIMEAICENCIVRYLIDPIFVSGQVEWNSDYDLEAVICQVVEKGEKVTFRESFDGYEKVLWPYSEYQPGDTFTVEKNITFYGYGTDASEEPDKPTPPSQPDNPSQPDNPSIPAPGVTLPQETIDNTIKIIKSTESGGSVSIDMDGATVISKEILEAAKGKDVDILLNMGGYTWTINGKDIKAGNLKDINLQVILDTKNIPSKTLQALAGDNPIRQLSLAHEGDFGFKASLTVNVGSEHSGQFGNLYYHDSAGKMVFINAGKINPDGNVSLEFSHASDYVIVMSDKEMSQSDVPAEISPTQKKEQVVSPKKSAKTGDETNIVYWMVLGMIALGVCGILGRKKFYRG
;
A
#
# COMPACT_ATOMS: atom_id res chain seq x y z
N MET A 1 -13.00 -33.29 -58.35
CA MET A 1 -14.03 -32.95 -59.38
C MET A 1 -14.56 -31.56 -59.05
N ARG A 2 -14.61 -30.59 -59.98
CA ARG A 2 -15.85 -30.09 -60.65
C ARG A 2 -17.01 -29.86 -59.66
N ARG A 3 -17.62 -28.67 -59.47
CA ARG A 3 -17.67 -27.30 -60.10
C ARG A 3 -18.12 -26.29 -58.99
N LYS A 4 -18.11 -24.94 -59.05
CA LYS A 4 -17.64 -23.88 -60.00
C LYS A 4 -17.55 -22.52 -59.23
N LEU A 5 -16.70 -21.62 -59.73
CA LEU A 5 -16.79 -20.14 -59.94
C LEU A 5 -18.06 -19.37 -59.50
N ILE A 6 -18.05 -18.05 -59.21
CA ILE A 6 -17.30 -16.86 -59.74
C ILE A 6 -17.05 -15.87 -58.56
N LYS A 7 -16.01 -15.02 -58.37
CA LYS A 7 -14.76 -14.55 -59.04
C LYS A 7 -14.76 -13.40 -60.09
N GLY A 8 -14.72 -12.13 -59.63
CA GLY A 8 -14.34 -10.88 -60.34
C GLY A 8 -14.69 -9.67 -59.45
N ILE A 9 -13.86 -8.69 -59.03
CA ILE A 9 -12.57 -8.07 -59.46
C ILE A 9 -12.73 -6.94 -60.50
N LEU A 10 -11.99 -5.82 -60.29
CA LEU A 10 -11.78 -4.59 -61.10
C LEU A 10 -12.85 -3.46 -61.00
N THR A 11 -12.55 -2.15 -61.03
CA THR A 11 -11.38 -1.27 -60.64
C THR A 11 -11.75 0.21 -60.94
N PHE A 12 -11.07 1.19 -60.31
CA PHE A 12 -10.93 2.61 -60.77
C PHE A 12 -12.24 3.48 -60.74
N THR A 13 -12.27 4.82 -60.65
CA THR A 13 -11.23 5.88 -60.62
C THR A 13 -11.72 7.18 -59.93
N LEU A 14 -10.81 7.87 -59.22
CA LEU A 14 -10.57 9.34 -59.10
C LEU A 14 -11.70 10.42 -59.03
N LEU A 15 -11.42 11.38 -58.10
CA LEU A 15 -11.57 12.86 -58.16
C LEU A 15 -12.85 13.62 -57.70
N ILE A 16 -12.71 14.26 -56.53
CA ILE A 16 -12.88 15.71 -56.22
C ILE A 16 -14.15 16.47 -56.66
N ALA A 17 -14.85 17.01 -55.65
CA ALA A 17 -15.15 18.45 -55.53
C ALA A 17 -15.28 18.86 -54.04
N MET A 18 -14.81 20.06 -53.66
CA MET A 18 -14.90 20.65 -52.31
C MET A 18 -15.73 21.94 -52.33
N LEU A 19 -16.26 22.34 -51.16
CA LEU A 19 -16.51 23.72 -50.70
C LEU A 19 -16.86 23.59 -49.18
N VAL A 20 -15.91 23.71 -48.24
CA VAL A 20 -15.15 24.89 -47.77
C VAL A 20 -15.99 25.88 -46.95
N THR A 21 -15.75 25.88 -45.64
CA THR A 21 -15.80 27.05 -44.76
C THR A 21 -14.64 26.97 -43.77
N MET A 22 -13.57 27.74 -44.02
CA MET A 22 -12.57 28.10 -43.01
C MET A 22 -12.74 29.58 -42.69
N ALA A 23 -12.61 29.97 -41.43
CA ALA A 23 -12.68 31.36 -41.00
C ALA A 23 -11.59 31.64 -39.96
N ASN A 24 -10.43 32.12 -40.43
CA ASN A 24 -9.45 32.74 -39.54
C ASN A 24 -9.89 34.18 -39.24
N PRO A 25 -9.98 34.62 -37.98
CA PRO A 25 -9.80 36.03 -37.68
C PRO A 25 -8.31 36.36 -37.88
N VAL A 26 -8.02 37.34 -38.74
CA VAL A 26 -6.66 37.88 -38.88
C VAL A 26 -6.46 38.95 -37.82
N SER A 27 -5.59 38.70 -36.84
CA SER A 27 -5.09 39.75 -35.95
C SER A 27 -4.11 40.63 -36.73
N ILE A 28 -4.43 41.92 -36.83
CA ILE A 28 -3.59 42.91 -37.52
C ILE A 28 -2.67 43.55 -36.47
N TYR A 29 -1.44 43.06 -36.37
CA TYR A 29 -0.37 43.85 -35.75
C TYR A 29 0.00 45.00 -36.69
N ALA A 30 -0.37 46.21 -36.31
CA ALA A 30 0.17 47.43 -36.92
C ALA A 30 1.52 47.78 -36.26
N GLU A 31 2.48 48.21 -37.06
CA GLU A 31 3.83 48.53 -36.60
C GLU A 31 3.86 49.80 -35.73
N GLU A 32 4.68 49.79 -34.67
CA GLU A 32 4.96 51.00 -33.88
C GLU A 32 5.78 52.01 -34.70
N PRO A 33 5.36 53.29 -34.79
CA PRO A 33 6.21 54.33 -35.33
C PRO A 33 7.21 54.80 -34.25
N VAL A 34 8.51 54.67 -34.54
CA VAL A 34 9.59 55.21 -33.69
C VAL A 34 9.40 56.71 -33.47
N GLY A 35 9.26 57.12 -32.20
CA GLY A 35 9.09 58.52 -31.78
C GLY A 35 10.08 58.88 -30.68
N ASP A 36 11.20 59.49 -31.06
CA ASP A 36 12.32 59.81 -30.16
C ASP A 36 12.23 61.24 -29.60
N ASP A 37 12.62 61.38 -28.32
CA ASP A 37 13.10 62.58 -27.62
C ASP A 37 12.28 63.92 -27.69
N LYS A 38 11.60 64.30 -26.58
CA LYS A 38 11.85 65.59 -25.87
C LYS A 38 11.10 65.85 -24.55
N LYS A 39 11.79 66.63 -23.69
CA LYS A 39 11.32 67.20 -22.41
C LYS A 39 10.52 68.52 -22.57
N THR A 40 9.52 68.73 -21.70
CA THR A 40 9.30 69.89 -20.78
C THR A 40 7.96 69.63 -20.06
N GLU A 41 7.79 69.62 -18.74
CA GLU A 41 8.22 70.50 -17.61
C GLU A 41 7.28 71.69 -17.36
N ALA A 42 6.70 71.72 -16.15
CA ALA A 42 5.78 72.72 -15.54
C ALA A 42 4.40 72.95 -16.23
N GLY A 43 3.32 73.30 -15.50
CA GLY A 43 3.15 73.33 -14.04
C GLY A 43 1.90 74.11 -13.57
N ASP A 44 1.46 73.83 -12.34
CA ASP A 44 0.75 74.70 -11.37
C ASP A 44 -0.47 75.53 -11.81
N THR A 45 -1.67 75.23 -11.28
CA THR A 45 -2.37 76.07 -10.27
C THR A 45 -3.74 75.53 -9.85
N THR A 46 -4.02 75.59 -8.54
CA THR A 46 -5.37 75.46 -7.92
C THR A 46 -6.09 76.81 -7.87
N GLU A 47 -7.42 76.83 -7.80
CA GLU A 47 -8.32 77.78 -7.08
C GLU A 47 -9.80 77.49 -7.48
N THR A 48 -10.88 77.77 -6.72
CA THR A 48 -11.23 77.60 -5.28
C THR A 48 -12.73 77.93 -5.07
N ASN A 49 -13.28 77.59 -3.89
CA ASN A 49 -14.41 78.28 -3.20
C ASN A 49 -15.85 78.20 -3.77
N GLN A 50 -16.92 78.45 -3.00
CA GLN A 50 -17.26 78.13 -1.58
C GLN A 50 -18.78 78.44 -1.33
N ASP A 51 -19.23 78.31 -0.08
CA ASP A 51 -20.52 78.73 0.53
C ASP A 51 -21.78 77.88 0.15
N LEU A 52 -22.68 77.42 1.04
CA LEU A 52 -23.27 77.90 2.34
C LEU A 52 -24.24 79.08 2.16
N ASP A 53 -25.43 79.25 2.76
CA ASP A 53 -26.42 78.46 3.54
C ASP A 53 -27.83 79.10 3.25
N GLU A 54 -29.02 78.85 3.83
CA GLU A 54 -29.53 78.12 5.02
C GLU A 54 -31.06 77.81 4.82
N GLU A 55 -31.72 77.10 5.76
CA GLU A 55 -33.19 76.97 5.95
C GLU A 55 -34.01 76.16 4.89
N LYS A 56 -35.06 75.37 5.21
CA LYS A 56 -35.86 75.20 6.45
C LYS A 56 -36.68 73.88 6.46
N VAL A 57 -36.77 73.23 7.63
CA VAL A 57 -37.91 72.43 8.18
C VAL A 57 -38.50 71.23 7.40
N THR A 58 -38.43 70.08 8.08
CA THR A 58 -39.07 68.77 7.88
C THR A 58 -40.62 68.74 7.79
N GLN A 59 -41.16 67.80 7.00
CA GLN A 59 -41.90 66.64 7.56
C GLN A 59 -41.98 65.44 6.58
N GLU A 60 -42.40 64.28 7.08
CA GLU A 60 -42.42 62.96 6.41
C GLU A 60 -43.34 62.94 5.14
N SER A 61 -43.26 62.02 4.16
CA SER A 61 -43.01 60.56 4.24
C SER A 61 -42.83 59.91 2.84
N GLU A 62 -42.54 58.61 2.83
CA GLU A 62 -42.64 57.62 1.73
C GLU A 62 -41.55 57.63 0.62
N GLU A 63 -41.30 56.41 0.10
CA GLU A 63 -40.07 56.00 -0.58
C GLU A 63 -40.10 56.25 -2.09
N ALA A 64 -38.99 56.75 -2.64
CA ALA A 64 -38.69 56.68 -4.07
C ALA A 64 -37.18 56.43 -4.26
N ILE A 65 -36.82 55.21 -4.68
CA ILE A 65 -35.44 54.87 -5.04
C ILE A 65 -35.22 55.30 -6.50
N GLU A 66 -34.75 56.53 -6.71
CA GLU A 66 -34.16 56.93 -7.99
C GLU A 66 -32.63 56.87 -7.93
N THR A 67 -32.08 56.24 -8.96
CA THR A 67 -30.67 55.87 -9.11
C THR A 67 -29.75 57.09 -9.26
N GLU A 68 -28.81 57.26 -8.33
CA GLU A 68 -27.51 57.85 -8.68
C GLU A 68 -26.59 56.78 -9.26
N LYS A 69 -25.73 57.18 -10.20
CA LYS A 69 -24.95 56.25 -11.03
C LYS A 69 -23.77 55.68 -10.25
N ALA A 70 -23.71 54.36 -10.11
CA ALA A 70 -22.51 53.64 -9.71
C ALA A 70 -21.41 53.84 -10.75
N GLY A 71 -20.54 54.83 -10.53
CA GLY A 71 -19.45 55.16 -11.44
C GLY A 71 -18.27 54.20 -11.27
N ASN A 72 -18.18 53.19 -12.13
CA ASN A 72 -16.94 52.46 -12.46
C ASN A 72 -16.08 52.08 -11.25
N ARG A 73 -16.68 51.46 -10.22
CA ARG A 73 -15.92 50.75 -9.19
C ARG A 73 -15.37 49.49 -9.83
N GLN A 74 -14.05 49.36 -9.83
CA GLN A 74 -13.38 48.12 -10.17
C GLN A 74 -13.77 47.05 -9.14
N TYR A 75 -13.96 45.81 -9.57
CA TYR A 75 -14.23 44.71 -8.64
C TYR A 75 -12.94 44.36 -7.90
N ASP A 76 -13.04 44.21 -6.58
CA ASP A 76 -11.92 43.88 -5.71
C ASP A 76 -11.48 42.42 -5.94
N ILE A 77 -10.27 42.28 -6.48
CA ILE A 77 -9.60 41.00 -6.73
C ILE A 77 -8.37 40.81 -5.83
N THR A 78 -8.18 41.70 -4.86
CA THR A 78 -7.10 41.65 -3.88
C THR A 78 -7.43 40.59 -2.84
N LYS A 79 -6.44 39.82 -2.37
CA LYS A 79 -6.66 38.86 -1.29
C LYS A 79 -6.34 39.51 0.07
N PRO A 80 -7.17 39.32 1.11
CA PRO A 80 -6.85 39.78 2.45
C PRO A 80 -5.54 39.15 2.93
N VAL A 81 -4.70 39.94 3.60
CA VAL A 81 -3.40 39.52 4.11
C VAL A 81 -3.52 39.21 5.59
N ILE A 82 -3.19 37.98 5.99
CA ILE A 82 -3.00 37.60 7.39
C ILE A 82 -1.51 37.77 7.74
N GLU A 83 -1.15 38.90 8.35
CA GLU A 83 0.25 39.24 8.65
C GLU A 83 0.86 38.30 9.70
N LYS A 84 0.10 38.04 10.77
CA LYS A 84 0.52 37.25 11.93
C LYS A 84 -0.68 36.76 12.72
N VAL A 85 -0.46 35.70 13.50
CA VAL A 85 -1.42 35.16 14.46
C VAL A 85 -0.71 35.02 15.81
N GLU A 86 -1.30 35.58 16.86
CA GLU A 86 -0.79 35.52 18.23
C GLU A 86 -1.77 34.75 19.14
N PHE A 87 -1.25 33.76 19.86
CA PHE A 87 -2.02 32.94 20.80
C PHE A 87 -1.39 33.07 22.20
N PRO A 88 -1.91 33.93 23.10
CA PRO A 88 -1.27 34.21 24.40
C PRO A 88 -1.21 32.99 25.32
N GLN A 89 -2.16 32.07 25.18
CA GLN A 89 -2.23 30.80 25.92
C GLN A 89 -1.40 29.67 25.25
N GLN A 90 -0.49 30.00 24.31
CA GLN A 90 0.35 29.02 23.63
C GLN A 90 1.17 28.20 24.62
N SER A 91 1.02 26.88 24.55
CA SER A 91 1.73 25.90 25.38
C SER A 91 1.56 26.10 26.90
N THR A 92 0.52 26.81 27.35
CA THR A 92 0.15 26.90 28.76
C THR A 92 -0.89 25.84 29.14
N THR A 93 -1.16 25.71 30.44
CA THR A 93 -2.37 25.02 30.94
C THR A 93 -3.41 26.06 31.32
N VAL A 94 -4.64 25.92 30.83
CA VAL A 94 -5.80 26.77 31.16
C VAL A 94 -6.88 25.96 31.85
N LYS A 95 -7.86 26.62 32.47
CA LYS A 95 -8.97 25.92 33.12
C LYS A 95 -10.05 25.48 32.12
N ALA A 96 -10.77 24.41 32.47
CA ALA A 96 -11.88 23.90 31.67
C ALA A 96 -13.13 24.81 31.65
N ASP A 97 -13.12 25.96 32.35
CA ASP A 97 -14.11 27.04 32.26
C ASP A 97 -13.56 28.34 31.65
N GLU A 98 -12.30 28.35 31.23
CA GLU A 98 -11.59 29.55 30.77
C GLU A 98 -11.90 29.93 29.31
N THR A 99 -11.84 31.23 29.00
CA THR A 99 -11.94 31.72 27.62
C THR A 99 -10.55 31.84 27.00
N ILE A 100 -10.24 30.96 26.05
CA ILE A 100 -9.06 31.04 25.19
C ILE A 100 -9.25 32.11 24.12
N ARG A 101 -8.15 32.77 23.73
CA ARG A 101 -8.15 33.92 22.82
C ARG A 101 -7.08 33.76 21.75
N LEU A 102 -7.44 34.02 20.50
CA LEU A 102 -6.54 34.04 19.37
C LEU A 102 -6.64 35.41 18.69
N TYR A 103 -5.52 36.10 18.52
CA TYR A 103 -5.46 37.39 17.81
C TYR A 103 -4.99 37.15 16.38
N VAL A 104 -5.87 37.39 15.42
CA VAL A 104 -5.58 37.29 13.98
C VAL A 104 -5.42 38.70 13.43
N TYR A 105 -4.20 39.04 13.02
CA TYR A 105 -3.89 40.33 12.39
C TYR A 105 -4.11 40.16 10.89
N ALA A 106 -5.28 40.58 10.42
CA ALA A 106 -5.70 40.50 9.04
C ALA A 106 -6.22 41.85 8.55
N TYR A 107 -5.77 42.26 7.37
CA TYR A 107 -6.24 43.46 6.69
C TYR A 107 -6.49 43.15 5.21
N ASP A 108 -7.23 44.02 4.54
CA ASP A 108 -7.26 44.14 3.09
C ASP A 108 -7.14 45.64 2.72
N THR A 109 -6.79 45.95 1.47
CA THR A 109 -6.59 47.34 1.01
C THR A 109 -7.82 48.02 0.42
N GLU A 110 -8.86 47.27 0.07
CA GLU A 110 -10.09 47.80 -0.57
C GLU A 110 -11.32 47.65 0.35
N THR A 111 -11.29 46.72 1.31
CA THR A 111 -12.26 46.52 2.38
C THR A 111 -11.99 47.39 3.61
N GLU A 112 -13.03 48.00 4.19
CA GLU A 112 -12.93 48.81 5.41
C GLU A 112 -12.38 48.02 6.62
N GLU A 113 -11.61 48.69 7.47
CA GLU A 113 -11.04 48.10 8.70
C GLU A 113 -12.14 47.48 9.58
N GLY A 114 -11.93 46.23 10.00
CA GLY A 114 -12.88 45.47 10.80
C GLY A 114 -14.05 44.84 10.03
N LYS A 115 -14.09 44.88 8.69
CA LYS A 115 -15.16 44.25 7.87
C LYS A 115 -14.83 42.88 7.28
N LEU A 116 -13.58 42.42 7.32
CA LEU A 116 -13.26 41.02 6.97
C LEU A 116 -14.07 40.05 7.84
N SER A 117 -14.52 38.96 7.24
CA SER A 117 -14.96 37.77 7.96
C SER A 117 -13.75 36.91 8.29
N VAL A 118 -13.45 36.74 9.58
CA VAL A 118 -12.35 35.89 10.07
C VAL A 118 -12.92 34.66 10.77
N GLU A 119 -12.70 33.49 10.18
CA GLU A 119 -12.99 32.21 10.79
C GLU A 119 -11.73 31.64 11.44
N ALA A 120 -11.79 31.29 12.73
CA ALA A 120 -10.78 30.48 13.39
C ALA A 120 -11.44 29.24 13.99
N LYS A 121 -10.83 28.06 13.79
CA LYS A 121 -11.41 26.76 14.15
C LYS A 121 -10.42 25.96 15.00
N ILE A 122 -10.93 25.39 16.08
CA ILE A 122 -10.19 24.64 17.08
C ILE A 122 -10.67 23.19 17.15
N SER A 123 -9.75 22.29 17.50
CA SER A 123 -9.99 20.84 17.55
C SER A 123 -9.40 20.19 18.80
N ALA A 124 -10.09 19.18 19.31
CA ALA A 124 -9.67 18.34 20.43
C ALA A 124 -10.46 17.01 20.40
N ASP A 125 -9.83 15.89 20.75
CA ASP A 125 -10.45 14.54 20.83
C ASP A 125 -11.40 14.16 19.66
N GLY A 126 -11.08 14.59 18.43
CA GLY A 126 -11.90 14.37 17.24
C GLY A 126 -13.14 15.28 17.10
N GLY A 127 -13.38 16.16 18.06
CA GLY A 127 -14.31 17.28 17.95
C GLY A 127 -13.68 18.53 17.34
N THR A 128 -14.53 19.39 16.76
CA THR A 128 -14.15 20.70 16.22
C THR A 128 -15.14 21.77 16.65
N ALA A 129 -14.68 23.00 16.88
CA ALA A 129 -15.53 24.15 17.16
C ALA A 129 -15.02 25.43 16.46
N TYR A 130 -15.94 26.36 16.20
CA TYR A 130 -15.60 27.71 15.74
C TYR A 130 -15.33 28.61 16.95
N MET A 131 -14.31 29.45 16.85
CA MET A 131 -14.10 30.57 17.76
C MET A 131 -14.96 31.76 17.29
N ASN A 132 -15.46 32.58 18.21
CA ASN A 132 -16.27 33.76 17.88
C ASN A 132 -15.35 34.96 17.55
N PRO A 133 -15.34 35.48 16.31
CA PRO A 133 -14.51 36.63 15.95
C PRO A 133 -15.15 37.95 16.40
N THR A 134 -14.34 38.86 16.92
CA THR A 134 -14.69 40.26 17.20
C THR A 134 -13.53 41.17 16.81
N PHE A 135 -13.77 42.33 16.21
CA PHE A 135 -12.69 43.25 15.84
C PHE A 135 -12.33 44.21 16.99
N ASP A 136 -11.06 44.25 17.35
CA ASP A 136 -10.49 45.13 18.39
C ASP A 136 -9.77 46.31 17.72
N VAL A 137 -10.46 47.45 17.71
CA VAL A 137 -10.01 48.71 17.10
C VAL A 137 -8.79 49.32 17.81
N GLU A 138 -8.55 49.00 19.10
CA GLU A 138 -7.36 49.50 19.80
C GLU A 138 -6.09 48.70 19.43
N LYS A 139 -6.27 47.47 18.92
CA LYS A 139 -5.17 46.57 18.49
C LYS A 139 -5.03 46.41 16.98
N GLY A 140 -6.04 46.79 16.19
CA GLY A 140 -6.08 46.56 14.74
C GLY A 140 -6.13 45.08 14.38
N CYS A 141 -6.90 44.26 15.11
CA CYS A 141 -6.92 42.81 14.93
C CYS A 141 -8.25 42.14 15.30
N TYR A 142 -8.45 40.91 14.80
CA TYR A 142 -9.58 40.07 15.14
C TYR A 142 -9.28 39.21 16.36
N VAL A 143 -10.02 39.45 17.45
CA VAL A 143 -10.03 38.63 18.66
C VAL A 143 -11.03 37.51 18.46
N CYS A 144 -10.52 36.30 18.22
CA CYS A 144 -11.31 35.08 18.16
C CYS A 144 -11.35 34.46 19.56
N GLU A 145 -12.52 34.43 20.19
CA GLU A 145 -12.72 33.88 21.55
C GLU A 145 -13.44 32.53 21.54
N TYR A 146 -13.04 31.61 22.41
CA TYR A 146 -13.82 30.42 22.72
C TYR A 146 -13.79 30.11 24.21
N ASN A 147 -14.94 29.91 24.83
CA ASN A 147 -15.03 29.51 26.24
C ASN A 147 -15.07 27.98 26.36
N LEU A 148 -14.18 27.42 27.17
CA LEU A 148 -13.98 25.99 27.30
C LEU A 148 -15.04 25.27 28.15
N ALA A 149 -15.98 25.97 28.79
CA ALA A 149 -16.93 25.38 29.74
C ALA A 149 -17.65 24.14 29.19
N GLY A 150 -17.36 22.98 29.79
CA GLY A 150 -17.94 21.68 29.42
C GLY A 150 -17.17 20.89 28.37
N ALA A 151 -16.05 21.39 27.85
CA ALA A 151 -15.12 20.63 27.03
C ALA A 151 -14.23 19.75 27.92
N ASP A 152 -14.55 18.45 27.99
CA ASP A 152 -13.76 17.47 28.73
C ASP A 152 -12.69 16.87 27.81
N THR A 153 -11.51 17.50 27.81
CA THR A 153 -10.34 17.21 26.97
C THR A 153 -9.05 17.65 27.66
N GLU A 154 -7.91 17.07 27.29
CA GLU A 154 -6.59 17.42 27.84
C GLU A 154 -5.83 18.47 26.99
N LYS A 155 -6.14 18.60 25.69
CA LYS A 155 -5.41 19.47 24.75
C LYS A 155 -6.30 19.98 23.62
N VAL A 156 -6.31 21.29 23.42
CA VAL A 156 -7.01 21.97 22.32
C VAL A 156 -5.97 22.56 21.35
N THR A 157 -6.16 22.36 20.04
CA THR A 157 -5.32 22.91 18.97
C THR A 157 -6.11 23.86 18.07
N VAL A 158 -5.44 24.82 17.42
CA VAL A 158 -6.03 25.60 16.31
C VAL A 158 -5.65 24.91 15.00
N PHE A 159 -6.63 24.51 14.19
CA PHE A 159 -6.39 23.72 12.97
C PHE A 159 -6.66 24.46 11.67
N SER A 160 -7.45 25.55 11.70
CA SER A 160 -7.81 26.34 10.53
C SER A 160 -8.04 27.79 10.92
N ILE A 161 -7.50 28.71 10.12
CA ILE A 161 -7.74 30.15 10.20
C ILE A 161 -7.91 30.66 8.76
N LYS A 162 -9.02 31.34 8.47
CA LYS A 162 -9.35 31.93 7.16
C LYS A 162 -9.79 33.36 7.36
N ALA A 163 -9.24 34.29 6.58
CA ALA A 163 -9.76 35.65 6.44
C ALA A 163 -10.40 35.80 5.06
N THR A 164 -11.58 36.42 4.99
CA THR A 164 -12.37 36.64 3.78
C THR A 164 -12.83 38.10 3.76
N ASP A 165 -12.74 38.77 2.62
CA ASP A 165 -13.17 40.17 2.46
C ASP A 165 -14.67 40.31 2.10
N LEU A 166 -15.09 41.52 1.70
CA LEU A 166 -16.48 41.82 1.32
C LEU A 166 -16.85 41.44 -0.12
N ALA A 167 -15.88 41.25 -1.02
CA ALA A 167 -16.07 40.72 -2.37
C ALA A 167 -16.03 39.18 -2.40
N GLY A 168 -15.47 38.57 -1.36
CA GLY A 168 -15.33 37.13 -1.17
C GLY A 168 -13.91 36.60 -1.37
N ASN A 169 -12.90 37.43 -1.68
CA ASN A 169 -11.54 36.90 -1.75
C ASN A 169 -11.07 36.48 -0.35
N TYR A 170 -10.25 35.44 -0.32
CA TYR A 170 -9.82 34.85 0.94
C TYR A 170 -8.36 34.40 0.93
N THR A 171 -7.82 34.33 2.15
CA THR A 171 -6.51 33.77 2.49
C THR A 171 -6.66 32.84 3.69
N GLU A 172 -6.05 31.66 3.59
CA GLU A 172 -5.94 30.72 4.70
C GLU A 172 -4.54 30.78 5.31
N TYR A 173 -4.46 30.76 6.63
CA TYR A 173 -3.19 30.77 7.35
C TYR A 173 -2.82 29.34 7.76
N SER A 174 -1.63 28.88 7.33
CA SER A 174 -1.16 27.53 7.67
C SER A 174 -0.92 27.38 9.17
N CYS A 175 -1.79 26.61 9.81
CA CYS A 175 -1.75 26.27 11.24
C CYS A 175 -0.82 25.08 11.55
N TYR A 176 -0.17 24.50 10.54
CA TYR A 176 0.67 23.30 10.65
C TYR A 176 2.13 23.61 10.29
N GLU A 177 3.07 22.93 10.95
CA GLU A 177 4.50 22.98 10.64
C GLU A 177 5.19 21.67 11.09
N ASN A 178 6.05 21.10 10.25
CA ASN A 178 6.82 19.87 10.54
C ASN A 178 5.98 18.66 11.04
N GLY A 179 4.69 18.60 10.68
CA GLY A 179 3.75 17.55 11.10
C GLY A 179 2.95 17.86 12.37
N GLU A 180 3.20 18.98 13.05
CA GLU A 180 2.48 19.39 14.27
C GLU A 180 1.66 20.67 14.08
N TYR A 181 0.72 20.92 15.02
CA TYR A 181 -0.04 22.15 15.11
C TYR A 181 0.78 23.27 15.75
N LYS A 182 0.88 24.42 15.08
CA LYS A 182 1.58 25.61 15.60
C LYS A 182 0.99 26.13 16.90
N TYR A 183 -0.35 26.15 17.02
CA TYR A 183 -1.05 26.75 18.15
C TYR A 183 -1.83 25.70 18.95
N TRP A 184 -1.53 25.59 20.25
CA TRP A 184 -2.20 24.66 21.15
C TRP A 184 -2.11 25.08 22.62
N VAL A 185 -3.03 24.57 23.43
CA VAL A 185 -3.11 24.78 24.88
C VAL A 185 -3.51 23.47 25.57
N SER A 186 -3.00 23.22 26.77
CA SER A 186 -3.47 22.13 27.64
C SER A 186 -4.59 22.60 28.56
N VAL A 187 -5.49 21.71 28.96
CA VAL A 187 -6.63 22.03 29.83
C VAL A 187 -6.52 21.27 31.15
N GLU A 188 -6.84 21.92 32.27
CA GLU A 188 -6.85 21.28 33.61
C GLU A 188 -7.88 20.13 33.65
N PRO A 189 -7.47 18.86 33.88
CA PRO A 189 -8.39 17.73 33.89
C PRO A 189 -9.54 17.89 34.88
N GLN A 190 -10.77 17.68 34.42
CA GLN A 190 -11.94 17.73 35.27
C GLN A 190 -12.21 16.37 35.93
N ALA A 191 -12.90 16.39 37.06
CA ALA A 191 -13.41 15.16 37.66
C ALA A 191 -14.58 14.65 36.81
N SER A 192 -14.35 13.60 36.02
CA SER A 192 -15.42 12.93 35.27
C SER A 192 -16.45 12.35 36.24
N GLU A 193 -17.72 12.72 36.05
CA GLU A 193 -18.85 12.09 36.72
C GLU A 193 -19.34 10.93 35.87
N GLU A 194 -19.30 9.73 36.45
CA GLU A 194 -19.75 8.49 35.82
C GLU A 194 -21.28 8.49 35.65
N ILE A 195 -21.75 8.11 34.46
CA ILE A 195 -23.19 8.11 34.12
C ILE A 195 -23.65 6.67 33.88
N HIS A 196 -24.64 6.22 34.65
CA HIS A 196 -25.15 4.85 34.63
C HIS A 196 -26.45 4.74 33.84
N ILE A 197 -26.55 3.71 32.99
CA ILE A 197 -27.80 3.40 32.28
C ILE A 197 -28.76 2.66 33.22
N LYS A 198 -29.82 3.36 33.61
CA LYS A 198 -30.93 2.80 34.39
C LYS A 198 -31.85 1.92 33.53
N LYS A 199 -32.05 2.29 32.26
CA LYS A 199 -32.84 1.53 31.27
C LYS A 199 -32.61 2.05 29.85
N PHE A 200 -32.55 1.15 28.87
CA PHE A 200 -32.74 1.49 27.45
C PHE A 200 -33.97 0.76 26.88
N GLU A 201 -34.66 1.37 25.90
CA GLU A 201 -35.79 0.79 25.20
C GLU A 201 -35.81 1.24 23.74
N LEU A 202 -35.62 0.29 22.81
CA LEU A 202 -35.95 0.45 21.39
C LEU A 202 -37.37 -0.10 21.16
N LYS A 203 -38.34 0.73 20.79
CA LYS A 203 -39.75 0.27 20.65
C LYS A 203 -39.95 -0.72 19.50
N GLN A 204 -39.10 -0.62 18.47
CA GLN A 204 -39.07 -1.48 17.30
C GLN A 204 -38.13 -2.69 17.44
N ASN A 205 -37.73 -3.07 18.67
CA ASN A 205 -36.76 -4.16 18.87
C ASN A 205 -37.24 -5.48 18.23
N GLY A 206 -36.37 -6.12 17.44
CA GLY A 206 -36.64 -7.33 16.67
C GLY A 206 -37.52 -7.15 15.42
N GLN A 207 -38.03 -5.95 15.15
CA GLN A 207 -38.96 -5.71 14.03
C GLN A 207 -38.23 -5.50 12.70
N THR A 208 -38.95 -5.71 11.61
CA THR A 208 -38.52 -5.32 10.25
C THR A 208 -39.27 -4.06 9.83
N LEU A 209 -38.52 -3.04 9.43
CA LEU A 209 -38.95 -1.69 9.09
C LEU A 209 -38.61 -1.39 7.64
N ASN A 210 -39.52 -0.74 6.94
CA ASN A 210 -39.31 -0.23 5.59
C ASN A 210 -38.75 1.21 5.66
N GLU A 211 -38.40 1.78 4.52
CA GLU A 211 -38.07 3.21 4.44
C GLU A 211 -39.27 4.06 4.89
N LYS A 212 -38.99 5.12 5.67
CA LYS A 212 -39.97 6.01 6.32
C LYS A 212 -40.82 5.38 7.43
N ASP A 213 -40.62 4.11 7.79
CA ASP A 213 -41.15 3.59 9.06
C ASP A 213 -40.43 4.27 10.25
N VAL A 214 -41.18 4.47 11.34
CA VAL A 214 -40.71 5.28 12.48
C VAL A 214 -39.89 4.43 13.45
N LEU A 215 -38.71 4.93 13.81
CA LEU A 215 -37.80 4.38 14.81
C LEU A 215 -37.85 5.24 16.09
N GLU A 216 -38.16 4.63 17.23
CA GLU A 216 -38.27 5.30 18.53
C GLU A 216 -37.41 4.63 19.60
N MET A 217 -36.57 5.42 20.27
CA MET A 217 -35.67 4.97 21.35
C MET A 217 -35.90 5.81 22.60
N VAL A 218 -35.74 5.20 23.78
CA VAL A 218 -35.79 5.86 25.08
C VAL A 218 -34.63 5.37 25.94
N LEU A 219 -33.87 6.32 26.50
CA LEU A 219 -32.81 6.09 27.47
C LEU A 219 -33.21 6.75 28.79
N GLU A 220 -33.05 6.02 29.89
CA GLU A 220 -33.11 6.53 31.26
C GLU A 220 -31.76 6.31 31.95
N THR A 221 -31.24 7.33 32.61
CA THR A 221 -30.00 7.30 33.42
C THR A 221 -30.30 7.36 34.92
N GLU A 222 -29.32 7.05 35.77
CA GLU A 222 -29.42 7.27 37.22
C GLU A 222 -29.08 8.72 37.62
N GLU A 223 -28.16 9.35 36.91
CA GLU A 223 -27.70 10.74 37.03
C GLU A 223 -28.42 11.67 36.04
N ASP A 224 -28.31 12.99 36.24
CA ASP A 224 -28.83 14.01 35.32
C ASP A 224 -27.76 14.40 34.28
N ILE A 225 -28.11 14.37 32.99
CA ILE A 225 -27.21 14.81 31.93
C ILE A 225 -26.99 16.32 31.98
N LYS A 226 -25.73 16.77 32.04
CA LYS A 226 -25.33 18.19 32.12
C LYS A 226 -25.60 18.98 30.84
N GLU A 227 -25.62 20.31 30.93
CA GLU A 227 -25.84 21.17 29.76
C GLU A 227 -24.66 21.11 28.79
N GLY A 228 -24.96 21.20 27.48
CA GLY A 228 -23.98 21.00 26.42
C GLY A 228 -23.55 19.54 26.18
N TYR A 229 -24.00 18.57 26.98
CA TYR A 229 -23.70 17.15 26.74
C TYR A 229 -24.66 16.58 25.67
N SER A 230 -24.10 15.83 24.72
CA SER A 230 -24.84 15.18 23.62
C SER A 230 -24.78 13.67 23.79
N VAL A 231 -25.92 12.98 23.67
CA VAL A 231 -26.00 11.52 23.88
C VAL A 231 -26.38 10.82 22.58
N TYR A 232 -25.69 9.73 22.28
CA TYR A 232 -25.82 8.98 21.03
C TYR A 232 -26.02 7.49 21.29
N ALA A 233 -26.91 6.86 20.54
CA ALA A 233 -27.00 5.41 20.43
C ALA A 233 -26.43 4.99 19.07
N ARG A 234 -25.43 4.10 19.06
CA ARG A 234 -24.76 3.61 17.86
C ARG A 234 -25.34 2.26 17.44
N PHE A 235 -25.87 2.18 16.22
CA PHE A 235 -26.27 0.92 15.61
C PHE A 235 -25.36 0.57 14.43
N LYS A 236 -25.07 -0.71 14.26
CA LYS A 236 -24.16 -1.25 13.25
C LYS A 236 -24.86 -2.31 12.41
N LEU A 237 -24.57 -2.31 11.11
CA LEU A 237 -25.09 -3.26 10.15
C LEU A 237 -24.44 -4.64 10.39
N ASP A 238 -25.26 -5.67 10.57
CA ASP A 238 -24.87 -7.02 11.01
C ASP A 238 -25.07 -8.03 9.85
N ASN A 239 -24.44 -7.72 8.69
CA ASN A 239 -24.63 -8.43 7.43
C ASN A 239 -23.32 -8.95 6.78
N GLY A 240 -22.16 -8.71 7.40
CA GLY A 240 -20.85 -9.12 6.90
C GLY A 240 -20.17 -8.18 5.89
N THR A 241 -20.79 -7.08 5.45
CA THR A 241 -20.09 -6.02 4.68
C THR A 241 -19.68 -4.85 5.59
N MET A 242 -18.74 -4.00 5.13
CA MET A 242 -18.25 -2.84 5.88
C MET A 242 -19.27 -1.67 5.90
N GLY A 243 -20.47 -1.92 6.42
CA GLY A 243 -21.46 -0.88 6.66
C GLY A 243 -21.04 0.04 7.80
N SER A 244 -20.82 1.33 7.51
CA SER A 244 -20.51 2.33 8.54
C SER A 244 -21.62 2.38 9.60
N PRO A 245 -21.28 2.44 10.91
CA PRO A 245 -22.27 2.56 11.96
C PRO A 245 -23.08 3.86 11.85
N ARG A 246 -24.27 3.87 12.44
CA ARG A 246 -25.20 5.00 12.46
C ARG A 246 -25.42 5.47 13.90
N ASP A 247 -25.05 6.72 14.14
CA ASP A 247 -25.19 7.38 15.44
C ASP A 247 -26.50 8.18 15.49
N PHE A 248 -27.39 7.77 16.39
CA PHE A 248 -28.68 8.40 16.63
C PHE A 248 -28.55 9.39 17.77
N TYR A 249 -28.74 10.68 17.50
CA TYR A 249 -28.70 11.74 18.52
C TYR A 249 -29.99 11.74 19.36
N LEU A 250 -29.89 11.35 20.63
CA LEU A 250 -31.00 11.34 21.58
C LEU A 250 -31.18 12.73 22.21
N ASN A 251 -32.42 13.24 22.20
CA ASN A 251 -32.77 14.56 22.72
C ASN A 251 -33.42 14.44 24.10
N ILE A 252 -33.14 15.37 25.03
CA ILE A 252 -33.83 15.42 26.33
C ILE A 252 -35.32 15.57 26.09
N SER A 253 -36.15 14.77 26.78
CA SER A 253 -37.59 14.69 26.49
C SER A 253 -38.28 16.05 26.65
N PRO A 254 -38.84 16.66 25.58
CA PRO A 254 -39.48 17.98 25.66
C PRO A 254 -40.76 17.98 26.50
N LEU A 255 -41.24 16.81 26.93
CA LEU A 255 -42.37 16.63 27.83
C LEU A 255 -42.01 16.88 29.31
N ASN A 256 -40.71 16.89 29.67
CA ASN A 256 -40.26 17.12 31.05
C ASN A 256 -38.81 17.64 31.11
N PRO A 257 -38.53 18.89 30.66
CA PRO A 257 -37.16 19.42 30.54
C PRO A 257 -36.41 19.57 31.87
N GLU A 258 -37.13 19.64 33.00
CA GLU A 258 -36.56 19.64 34.36
C GLU A 258 -35.92 18.28 34.74
N ASN A 259 -36.33 17.18 34.08
CA ASN A 259 -35.85 15.82 34.37
C ASN A 259 -34.85 15.37 33.31
N ARG A 260 -33.58 15.68 33.52
CA ARG A 260 -32.51 15.47 32.55
C ARG A 260 -31.97 14.03 32.52
N LYS A 261 -32.70 13.11 33.15
CA LYS A 261 -32.44 11.66 33.16
C LYS A 261 -33.16 10.89 32.06
N LYS A 262 -34.09 11.53 31.33
CA LYS A 262 -34.87 10.87 30.26
C LYS A 262 -34.59 11.50 28.90
N ILE A 263 -34.05 10.68 28.00
CA ILE A 263 -33.56 11.07 26.69
C ILE A 263 -34.25 10.20 25.64
N GLU A 264 -34.72 10.80 24.55
CA GLU A 264 -35.58 10.16 23.57
C GLU A 264 -35.10 10.46 22.15
N TYR A 265 -35.12 9.44 21.29
CA TYR A 265 -34.99 9.62 19.84
C TYR A 265 -36.31 9.23 19.17
N LYS A 266 -36.69 10.01 18.16
CA LYS A 266 -37.78 9.69 17.25
C LYS A 266 -37.45 10.23 15.86
N GLY A 267 -37.39 9.33 14.89
CA GLY A 267 -37.16 9.68 13.49
C GLY A 267 -37.64 8.59 12.54
N GLU A 268 -37.37 8.77 11.26
CA GLU A 268 -37.73 7.83 10.20
C GLU A 268 -36.50 7.01 9.76
N VAL A 269 -36.72 5.74 9.38
CA VAL A 269 -35.71 4.94 8.70
C VAL A 269 -35.40 5.60 7.35
N GLY A 270 -34.20 6.15 7.23
CA GLY A 270 -33.80 6.93 6.06
C GLY A 270 -33.66 6.08 4.80
N THR A 271 -34.00 6.65 3.64
CA THR A 271 -33.90 5.99 2.32
C THR A 271 -32.48 5.56 1.96
N TYR A 272 -31.46 6.13 2.60
CA TYR A 272 -30.04 5.75 2.44
C TYR A 272 -29.58 4.63 3.40
N TYR A 273 -30.45 4.09 4.27
CA TYR A 273 -30.08 3.00 5.17
C TYR A 273 -29.87 1.71 4.35
N THR A 274 -28.88 0.90 4.73
CA THR A 274 -28.58 -0.37 4.05
C THR A 274 -29.56 -1.46 4.47
N ASP A 275 -29.94 -2.33 3.52
CA ASP A 275 -30.78 -3.51 3.76
C ASP A 275 -30.09 -4.49 4.74
N GLY A 276 -30.84 -5.04 5.69
CA GLY A 276 -30.31 -6.01 6.67
C GLY A 276 -30.57 -5.64 8.14
N PRO A 277 -30.06 -6.46 9.08
CA PRO A 277 -30.13 -6.19 10.51
C PRO A 277 -29.18 -5.07 10.94
N TRP A 278 -29.66 -4.24 11.86
CA TRP A 278 -28.95 -3.17 12.53
C TRP A 278 -29.02 -3.42 14.04
N THR A 279 -27.88 -3.69 14.67
CA THR A 279 -27.75 -4.08 16.08
C THR A 279 -27.07 -2.96 16.86
N LEU A 280 -27.50 -2.70 18.11
CA LEU A 280 -26.90 -1.70 19.00
C LEU A 280 -25.45 -2.11 19.34
N GLU A 281 -24.48 -1.31 18.90
CA GLU A 281 -23.05 -1.51 19.18
C GLU A 281 -22.63 -0.81 20.48
N GLY A 282 -23.25 0.32 20.80
CA GLY A 282 -22.94 1.09 22.01
C GLY A 282 -23.86 2.27 22.23
N ILE A 283 -23.77 2.86 23.43
CA ILE A 283 -24.36 4.15 23.77
C ILE A 283 -23.22 5.00 24.33
N TYR A 284 -23.07 6.24 23.88
CA TYR A 284 -21.99 7.13 24.32
C TYR A 284 -22.45 8.56 24.54
N ILE A 285 -21.74 9.26 25.41
CA ILE A 285 -21.93 10.69 25.68
C ILE A 285 -20.73 11.45 25.12
N LYS A 286 -21.00 12.58 24.45
CA LYS A 286 -19.98 13.56 24.10
C LYS A 286 -20.16 14.81 24.98
N LYS A 287 -19.09 15.21 25.67
CA LYS A 287 -19.09 16.33 26.61
C LYS A 287 -18.74 17.64 25.86
N GLY A 288 -19.76 18.38 25.46
CA GLY A 288 -19.58 19.61 24.67
C GLY A 288 -19.09 19.36 23.23
N ALA A 289 -18.76 20.44 22.51
CA ALA A 289 -18.32 20.36 21.11
C ALA A 289 -16.92 19.74 20.93
N LEU A 290 -16.04 19.91 21.93
CA LEU A 290 -14.62 19.53 21.90
C LEU A 290 -14.26 18.36 22.81
N GLY A 291 -15.11 17.98 23.76
CA GLY A 291 -14.79 16.89 24.66
C GLY A 291 -14.90 15.51 24.01
N LYS A 292 -14.20 14.56 24.62
CA LYS A 292 -14.12 13.16 24.20
C LYS A 292 -15.49 12.47 24.21
N ALA A 293 -15.63 11.43 23.38
CA ALA A 293 -16.75 10.50 23.45
C ALA A 293 -16.46 9.42 24.50
N GLU A 294 -17.33 9.32 25.52
CA GLU A 294 -17.29 8.30 26.56
C GLU A 294 -18.40 7.28 26.34
N SER A 295 -18.03 6.02 26.12
CA SER A 295 -18.98 4.90 26.06
C SER A 295 -19.55 4.61 27.44
N LEU A 296 -20.88 4.50 27.52
CA LEU A 296 -21.58 4.03 28.70
C LEU A 296 -21.58 2.50 28.73
N ASP A 297 -21.60 1.91 29.93
CA ASP A 297 -21.71 0.45 30.04
C ASP A 297 -23.11 -0.04 29.61
N ILE A 298 -23.12 -0.94 28.63
CA ILE A 298 -24.31 -1.64 28.12
C ILE A 298 -24.35 -3.12 28.56
N ALA A 299 -23.42 -3.57 29.40
CA ALA A 299 -23.36 -4.93 29.93
C ALA A 299 -24.54 -5.23 30.88
N GLY A 300 -25.66 -5.67 30.31
CA GLY A 300 -26.84 -6.11 31.04
C GLY A 300 -28.15 -5.43 30.64
N ILE A 301 -28.12 -4.40 29.79
CA ILE A 301 -29.37 -3.79 29.26
C ILE A 301 -30.11 -4.70 28.26
N GLY A 302 -29.39 -5.68 27.68
CA GLY A 302 -29.91 -6.64 26.70
C GLY A 302 -29.55 -6.30 25.26
N GLU A 303 -29.84 -7.23 24.35
CA GLU A 303 -29.60 -7.05 22.90
C GLU A 303 -30.76 -6.26 22.27
N PHE A 304 -30.41 -5.25 21.47
CA PHE A 304 -31.37 -4.42 20.74
C PHE A 304 -31.01 -4.38 19.25
N LEU A 305 -31.95 -4.75 18.39
CA LEU A 305 -31.78 -4.71 16.93
C LEU A 305 -33.08 -4.33 16.22
N TYR A 306 -32.96 -3.81 15.02
CA TYR A 306 -34.06 -3.74 14.04
C TYR A 306 -33.55 -4.25 12.69
N ARG A 307 -34.44 -4.51 11.74
CA ARG A 307 -34.07 -4.90 10.36
C ARG A 307 -34.59 -3.86 9.40
N VAL A 308 -33.73 -3.26 8.60
CA VAL A 308 -34.14 -2.45 7.45
C VAL A 308 -34.47 -3.40 6.32
N LYS A 309 -35.61 -3.18 5.67
CA LYS A 309 -35.97 -3.81 4.41
C LYS A 309 -36.21 -2.75 3.35
N LYS A 310 -35.38 -2.75 2.31
CA LYS A 310 -35.55 -1.87 1.14
C LYS A 310 -36.48 -2.52 0.11
N THR A 311 -37.08 -1.67 -0.71
CA THR A 311 -37.56 -2.08 -2.03
C THR A 311 -36.40 -1.83 -2.99
N VAL A 312 -35.98 -2.83 -3.77
CA VAL A 312 -34.90 -2.65 -4.75
C VAL A 312 -35.40 -1.67 -5.84
N PRO A 313 -34.80 -0.47 -6.00
CA PRO A 313 -35.18 0.46 -7.06
C PRO A 313 -34.75 -0.08 -8.42
N SER A 314 -35.33 0.44 -9.51
CA SER A 314 -34.73 0.20 -10.83
C SER A 314 -33.44 1.02 -10.92
N ILE A 315 -32.29 0.39 -11.17
CA ILE A 315 -30.99 1.08 -11.31
C ILE A 315 -30.79 1.61 -12.75
N VAL A 316 -31.88 1.79 -13.50
CA VAL A 316 -31.89 2.35 -14.86
C VAL A 316 -31.75 3.86 -14.76
N LYS A 317 -30.50 4.32 -14.59
CA LYS A 317 -30.17 5.74 -14.49
C LYS A 317 -30.64 6.53 -15.73
N PRO A 318 -31.09 7.79 -15.56
CA PRO A 318 -31.23 8.70 -16.69
C PRO A 318 -29.86 8.96 -17.36
N THR A 319 -29.90 9.33 -18.64
CA THR A 319 -28.72 9.63 -19.46
C THR A 319 -28.82 11.06 -19.98
N ILE A 320 -27.78 11.87 -19.76
CA ILE A 320 -27.64 13.18 -20.41
C ILE A 320 -27.24 12.93 -21.87
N THR A 321 -28.00 13.51 -22.81
CA THR A 321 -27.81 13.31 -24.26
C THR A 321 -27.20 14.53 -24.95
N SER A 322 -27.31 15.71 -24.35
CA SER A 322 -26.64 16.93 -24.81
C SER A 322 -26.59 18.00 -23.72
N VAL A 323 -25.59 18.87 -23.77
CA VAL A 323 -25.49 20.08 -22.96
C VAL A 323 -25.13 21.24 -23.90
N SER A 324 -25.73 22.41 -23.69
CA SER A 324 -25.39 23.64 -24.41
C SER A 324 -25.61 24.90 -23.57
N LEU A 325 -24.71 25.87 -23.78
CA LEU A 325 -24.85 27.27 -23.39
C LEU A 325 -24.95 28.09 -24.67
N ASP A 326 -25.84 29.08 -24.72
CA ASP A 326 -26.00 29.95 -25.90
C ASP A 326 -24.82 30.90 -26.12
N LYS A 327 -24.13 31.30 -25.04
CA LYS A 327 -22.93 32.16 -25.04
C LYS A 327 -21.65 31.41 -24.62
N ASN A 328 -21.49 30.15 -25.04
CA ASN A 328 -20.37 29.31 -24.57
C ASN A 328 -18.99 29.88 -24.94
N GLY A 329 -18.15 30.11 -23.92
CA GLY A 329 -16.81 30.67 -24.04
C GLY A 329 -16.75 32.19 -24.23
N GLU A 330 -17.89 32.88 -24.31
CA GLU A 330 -17.93 34.34 -24.53
C GLU A 330 -17.53 35.14 -23.27
N PHE A 331 -17.20 36.42 -23.46
CA PHE A 331 -17.01 37.38 -22.37
C PHE A 331 -18.31 38.14 -22.09
N LEU A 332 -18.74 38.13 -20.83
CA LEU A 332 -20.03 38.66 -20.35
C LEU A 332 -19.81 39.67 -19.23
N SER A 333 -20.77 40.57 -19.03
CA SER A 333 -20.75 41.59 -17.97
C SER A 333 -22.03 41.57 -17.14
N ALA A 334 -22.07 42.30 -16.03
CA ALA A 334 -23.29 42.45 -15.25
C ALA A 334 -24.48 42.96 -16.11
N GLY A 335 -25.61 42.27 -16.02
CA GLY A 335 -26.79 42.47 -16.87
C GLY A 335 -26.89 41.53 -18.08
N ASP A 336 -25.84 40.76 -18.40
CA ASP A 336 -25.96 39.60 -19.29
C ASP A 336 -26.73 38.45 -18.64
N SER A 337 -27.30 37.58 -19.47
CA SER A 337 -27.72 36.24 -19.06
C SER A 337 -27.28 35.18 -20.07
N VAL A 338 -27.30 33.93 -19.64
CA VAL A 338 -26.89 32.74 -20.40
C VAL A 338 -28.00 31.71 -20.32
N ASN A 339 -28.48 31.23 -21.46
CA ASN A 339 -29.49 30.18 -21.53
C ASN A 339 -28.82 28.80 -21.53
N ILE A 340 -29.09 28.00 -20.50
CA ILE A 340 -28.67 26.61 -20.40
C ILE A 340 -29.77 25.73 -21.02
N THR A 341 -29.38 24.75 -21.83
CA THR A 341 -30.29 23.68 -22.27
C THR A 341 -29.58 22.33 -22.18
N ILE A 342 -30.26 21.34 -21.59
CA ILE A 342 -29.71 19.99 -21.37
C ILE A 342 -30.73 18.96 -21.88
N GLY A 343 -30.34 18.16 -22.86
CA GLY A 343 -31.10 17.00 -23.30
C GLY A 343 -30.88 15.82 -22.37
N ALA A 344 -31.95 15.11 -22.01
CA ALA A 344 -31.87 13.91 -21.16
C ALA A 344 -32.95 12.90 -21.55
N THR A 345 -32.67 11.62 -21.30
CA THR A 345 -33.58 10.49 -21.54
C THR A 345 -33.51 9.48 -20.40
N VAL A 346 -34.56 8.68 -20.21
CA VAL A 346 -34.55 7.51 -19.33
C VAL A 346 -35.33 6.38 -20.00
N ASP A 347 -34.81 5.15 -19.97
CA ASP A 347 -35.40 4.02 -20.71
C ASP A 347 -36.62 3.41 -19.98
N GLU A 348 -36.64 3.46 -18.65
CA GLU A 348 -37.78 3.09 -17.80
C GLU A 348 -38.06 4.19 -16.77
N GLY A 349 -39.31 4.33 -16.31
CA GLY A 349 -39.69 5.38 -15.34
C GLY A 349 -40.00 6.73 -15.98
N LYS A 350 -39.65 7.83 -15.30
CA LYS A 350 -39.86 9.21 -15.77
C LYS A 350 -38.79 10.16 -15.21
N LEU A 351 -38.30 11.08 -16.04
CA LEU A 351 -37.46 12.22 -15.61
C LEU A 351 -38.16 13.13 -14.58
N ASN A 352 -37.38 13.67 -13.65
CA ASN A 352 -37.84 14.65 -12.66
C ASN A 352 -38.16 15.99 -13.35
N GLY A 353 -39.17 16.73 -12.86
CA GLY A 353 -39.54 18.03 -13.41
C GLY A 353 -38.47 19.12 -13.21
N ASN A 354 -37.60 18.93 -12.21
CA ASN A 354 -36.49 19.82 -11.89
C ASN A 354 -35.15 19.13 -12.13
N GLY A 355 -34.14 19.92 -12.49
CA GLY A 355 -32.72 19.54 -12.46
C GLY A 355 -31.87 20.75 -12.04
N TYR A 356 -30.58 20.58 -11.84
CA TYR A 356 -29.67 21.67 -11.47
C TYR A 356 -28.34 21.61 -12.23
N VAL A 357 -27.65 22.75 -12.29
CA VAL A 357 -26.28 22.89 -12.81
C VAL A 357 -25.48 23.71 -11.82
N ARG A 358 -24.27 23.25 -11.48
CA ARG A 358 -23.33 24.01 -10.64
C ARG A 358 -22.27 24.66 -11.51
N PHE A 359 -22.26 25.99 -11.54
CA PHE A 359 -21.16 26.78 -12.09
C PHE A 359 -20.08 26.96 -11.01
N CYS A 360 -18.87 26.49 -11.28
CA CYS A 360 -17.69 26.68 -10.45
C CYS A 360 -16.84 27.83 -11.00
N ALA A 361 -16.25 28.63 -10.11
CA ALA A 361 -15.27 29.64 -10.50
C ALA A 361 -13.93 28.98 -10.86
N GLY A 362 -13.28 29.44 -11.93
CA GLY A 362 -11.94 28.98 -12.31
C GLY A 362 -10.86 29.41 -11.30
N ALA A 363 -11.05 30.59 -10.70
CA ALA A 363 -10.22 31.11 -9.63
C ALA A 363 -10.64 30.51 -8.27
N ASN A 364 -9.67 29.99 -7.50
CA ASN A 364 -9.90 29.46 -6.14
C ASN A 364 -10.07 30.62 -5.13
N ILE A 365 -11.18 31.32 -5.28
CA ILE A 365 -11.51 32.61 -4.66
C ILE A 365 -13.02 32.70 -4.39
N ALA A 366 -13.87 32.36 -5.38
CA ALA A 366 -15.33 32.53 -5.28
C ALA A 366 -16.11 31.20 -5.17
N ASP A 367 -17.20 31.20 -4.40
CA ASP A 367 -18.09 30.06 -4.20
C ASP A 367 -18.88 29.69 -5.48
N SER A 368 -19.18 28.41 -5.65
CA SER A 368 -19.97 27.91 -6.79
C SER A 368 -21.41 28.44 -6.79
N LYS A 369 -21.93 28.82 -7.97
CA LYS A 369 -23.31 29.31 -8.16
C LYS A 369 -24.17 28.18 -8.77
N SER A 370 -25.28 27.83 -8.12
CA SER A 370 -26.19 26.79 -8.59
C SER A 370 -27.38 27.37 -9.37
N VAL A 371 -27.69 26.80 -10.53
CA VAL A 371 -28.77 27.24 -11.42
C VAL A 371 -29.83 26.15 -11.53
N SER A 372 -31.08 26.51 -11.23
CA SER A 372 -32.25 25.62 -11.37
C SER A 372 -32.67 25.46 -12.83
N LEU A 373 -32.93 24.23 -13.26
CA LEU A 373 -33.48 23.89 -14.57
C LEU A 373 -34.90 23.33 -14.45
N SER A 374 -35.77 23.66 -15.40
CA SER A 374 -37.12 23.11 -15.56
C SER A 374 -37.20 22.18 -16.77
N TYR A 375 -37.81 21.00 -16.64
CA TYR A 375 -37.98 20.07 -17.75
C TYR A 375 -39.17 20.45 -18.66
N ASP A 376 -38.92 20.61 -19.97
CA ASP A 376 -39.95 20.78 -20.99
C ASP A 376 -40.23 19.43 -21.69
N GLU A 377 -41.28 18.74 -21.24
CA GLU A 377 -41.75 17.48 -21.83
C GLU A 377 -42.07 17.57 -23.34
N SER A 378 -42.37 18.76 -23.87
CA SER A 378 -42.69 18.96 -25.30
C SER A 378 -41.44 19.09 -26.18
N LYS A 379 -40.29 19.46 -25.59
CA LYS A 379 -39.00 19.55 -26.27
C LYS A 379 -38.05 18.40 -25.94
N GLY A 380 -38.24 17.71 -24.81
CA GLY A 380 -37.33 16.66 -24.31
C GLY A 380 -36.04 17.22 -23.69
N VAL A 381 -36.07 18.43 -23.15
CA VAL A 381 -34.90 19.11 -22.59
C VAL A 381 -35.22 19.84 -21.28
N TYR A 382 -34.26 19.90 -20.39
CA TYR A 382 -34.22 20.85 -19.28
C TYR A 382 -33.75 22.22 -19.78
N GLN A 383 -34.35 23.29 -19.27
CA GLN A 383 -33.96 24.67 -19.58
C GLN A 383 -33.81 25.50 -18.31
N GLY A 384 -32.81 26.39 -18.27
CA GLY A 384 -32.57 27.33 -17.18
C GLY A 384 -31.78 28.54 -17.66
N VAL A 385 -31.61 29.53 -16.78
CA VAL A 385 -30.92 30.79 -17.10
C VAL A 385 -29.96 31.12 -15.97
N PHE A 386 -28.70 31.41 -16.30
CA PHE A 386 -27.74 32.03 -15.38
C PHE A 386 -27.72 33.52 -15.68
N GLU A 387 -28.13 34.35 -14.71
CA GLU A 387 -28.05 35.81 -14.80
C GLU A 387 -26.70 36.26 -14.22
N ILE A 388 -26.00 37.14 -14.95
CA ILE A 388 -24.70 37.69 -14.54
C ILE A 388 -24.98 38.98 -13.78
N THR A 389 -24.81 38.95 -12.47
CA THR A 389 -25.00 40.08 -11.55
C THR A 389 -23.67 40.72 -11.13
N GLU A 390 -23.71 41.91 -10.53
CA GLU A 390 -22.50 42.67 -10.18
C GLU A 390 -21.61 41.98 -9.12
N ASP A 391 -22.15 41.03 -8.35
CA ASP A 391 -21.42 40.20 -7.38
C ASP A 391 -20.67 39.01 -8.00
N ILE A 392 -20.96 38.66 -9.26
CA ILE A 392 -20.33 37.50 -9.91
C ILE A 392 -18.85 37.81 -10.20
N TYR A 393 -17.96 37.09 -9.50
CA TYR A 393 -16.51 37.28 -9.56
C TYR A 393 -15.98 37.29 -11.00
N PRO A 394 -15.13 38.26 -11.39
CA PRO A 394 -14.70 38.45 -12.76
C PRO A 394 -13.63 37.43 -13.19
N CYS A 395 -14.03 36.18 -13.41
CA CYS A 395 -13.17 35.10 -13.90
C CYS A 395 -13.94 34.15 -14.83
N GLU A 396 -13.32 33.04 -15.24
CA GLU A 396 -14.04 31.93 -15.88
C GLU A 396 -15.05 31.31 -14.90
N TRP A 397 -16.30 31.12 -15.34
CA TRP A 397 -17.27 30.26 -14.66
C TRP A 397 -17.61 29.07 -15.57
N TYR A 398 -17.43 27.86 -15.07
CA TYR A 398 -17.59 26.62 -15.84
C TYR A 398 -18.58 25.67 -15.17
N ILE A 399 -19.30 24.86 -15.96
CA ILE A 399 -20.14 23.79 -15.40
C ILE A 399 -19.23 22.73 -14.79
N GLY A 400 -19.30 22.58 -13.47
CA GLY A 400 -18.55 21.58 -12.71
C GLY A 400 -19.34 20.30 -12.43
N GLU A 401 -20.68 20.37 -12.40
CA GLU A 401 -21.58 19.28 -12.02
C GLU A 401 -22.98 19.50 -12.63
N ILE A 402 -23.63 18.42 -13.07
CA ILE A 402 -24.98 18.44 -13.67
C ILE A 402 -25.92 17.45 -12.97
N ASP A 403 -26.87 17.98 -12.21
CA ASP A 403 -27.85 17.27 -11.39
C ASP A 403 -29.14 16.97 -12.19
N ILE A 404 -29.16 15.85 -12.95
CA ILE A 404 -30.37 15.34 -13.60
C ILE A 404 -30.81 14.02 -12.96
N TYR A 405 -32.05 13.97 -12.49
CA TYR A 405 -32.64 12.83 -11.79
C TYR A 405 -33.90 12.29 -12.49
N ASP A 406 -34.22 11.01 -12.25
CA ASP A 406 -35.57 10.48 -12.47
C ASP A 406 -36.49 10.70 -11.25
N THR A 407 -37.72 10.17 -11.31
CA THR A 407 -38.68 10.21 -10.19
C THR A 407 -38.39 9.22 -9.06
N GLU A 408 -37.43 8.30 -9.22
CA GLU A 408 -36.96 7.36 -8.20
C GLU A 408 -35.66 7.84 -7.52
N LEU A 409 -35.13 8.99 -7.96
CA LEU A 409 -33.87 9.64 -7.54
C LEU A 409 -32.59 8.92 -8.01
N ASN A 410 -32.66 8.16 -9.11
CA ASN A 410 -31.46 7.79 -9.85
C ASN A 410 -30.88 9.03 -10.53
N SER A 411 -29.62 9.35 -10.26
CA SER A 411 -28.89 10.44 -10.94
C SER A 411 -28.28 9.97 -12.26
N ALA A 412 -28.18 10.88 -13.22
CA ALA A 412 -27.41 10.70 -14.45
C ALA A 412 -25.89 10.69 -14.20
N ASP A 413 -25.14 10.29 -15.22
CA ASP A 413 -23.69 10.48 -15.31
C ASP A 413 -23.41 11.70 -16.20
N ASP A 414 -22.70 12.70 -15.68
CA ASP A 414 -22.36 13.94 -16.35
C ASP A 414 -20.87 14.07 -16.72
N THR A 415 -20.02 13.12 -16.32
CA THR A 415 -18.55 13.06 -16.54
C THR A 415 -18.15 13.39 -17.99
N VAL A 416 -18.95 12.90 -18.95
CA VAL A 416 -18.74 13.07 -20.41
C VAL A 416 -18.99 14.52 -20.89
N PHE A 417 -19.60 15.36 -20.05
CA PHE A 417 -19.90 16.77 -20.29
C PHE A 417 -19.16 17.72 -19.33
N THR A 418 -18.64 17.22 -18.20
CA THR A 418 -17.93 18.01 -17.19
C THR A 418 -16.43 17.71 -17.15
N ASP A 419 -15.92 16.98 -16.16
CA ASP A 419 -14.48 16.82 -15.91
C ASP A 419 -13.77 15.97 -16.97
N GLY A 420 -14.36 14.85 -17.37
CA GLY A 420 -13.85 13.97 -18.45
C GLY A 420 -13.78 14.65 -19.82
N ALA A 421 -14.50 15.76 -20.01
CA ALA A 421 -14.43 16.62 -21.19
C ALA A 421 -13.57 17.89 -20.99
N ASN A 422 -12.86 18.03 -19.88
CA ASN A 422 -12.05 19.21 -19.49
C ASN A 422 -12.90 20.50 -19.37
N TYR A 423 -14.10 20.37 -18.78
CA TYR A 423 -15.06 21.45 -18.55
C TYR A 423 -15.30 22.33 -19.80
N PRO A 424 -15.87 21.76 -20.88
CA PRO A 424 -16.04 22.46 -22.17
C PRO A 424 -17.17 23.50 -22.17
N TYR A 425 -18.02 23.49 -21.15
CA TYR A 425 -19.11 24.44 -20.96
C TYR A 425 -18.74 25.50 -19.94
N TYR A 426 -18.49 26.71 -20.41
CA TYR A 426 -18.01 27.83 -19.59
C TYR A 426 -18.36 29.19 -20.18
N ILE A 427 -18.18 30.22 -19.38
CA ILE A 427 -18.28 31.64 -19.73
C ILE A 427 -17.15 32.41 -19.05
N ASN A 428 -16.84 33.61 -19.52
CA ASN A 428 -15.85 34.48 -18.90
C ASN A 428 -16.55 35.75 -18.40
N VAL A 429 -16.61 35.97 -17.09
CA VAL A 429 -17.27 37.16 -16.53
C VAL A 429 -16.24 38.27 -16.36
N LYS A 430 -16.60 39.48 -16.79
CA LYS A 430 -15.86 40.72 -16.53
C LYS A 430 -16.62 41.61 -15.55
N ASN A 431 -15.86 42.45 -14.83
CA ASN A 431 -16.41 43.66 -14.22
C ASN A 431 -15.55 44.86 -14.65
N GLY A 432 -16.16 45.78 -15.41
CA GLY A 432 -15.41 46.75 -16.20
C GLY A 432 -14.48 46.06 -17.20
N GLU A 433 -13.19 46.43 -17.19
CA GLU A 433 -12.17 45.73 -17.98
C GLU A 433 -11.52 44.54 -17.24
N THR A 434 -11.81 44.37 -15.95
CA THR A 434 -11.17 43.36 -15.08
C THR A 434 -11.59 41.95 -15.45
N PHE A 435 -10.60 41.06 -15.55
CA PHE A 435 -10.74 39.62 -15.69
C PHE A 435 -9.54 38.92 -15.04
N THR A 436 -9.80 38.06 -14.07
CA THR A 436 -8.78 37.27 -13.35
C THR A 436 -8.71 35.87 -13.96
N ASN A 437 -7.71 35.62 -14.81
CA ASN A 437 -7.34 34.26 -15.19
C ASN A 437 -6.35 33.70 -14.15
N PRO A 438 -6.67 32.62 -13.43
CA PRO A 438 -5.74 32.03 -12.47
C PRO A 438 -4.53 31.40 -13.18
N THR A 439 -3.38 31.46 -12.51
CA THR A 439 -2.16 30.77 -12.91
C THR A 439 -1.79 29.66 -11.93
N TYR A 440 -1.12 28.63 -12.44
CA TYR A 440 -0.79 27.41 -11.72
C TYR A 440 0.67 27.04 -11.93
N ASP A 441 1.36 26.58 -10.89
CA ASP A 441 2.68 25.95 -11.01
C ASP A 441 2.48 24.44 -11.12
N VAL A 442 2.85 23.85 -12.26
CA VAL A 442 2.45 22.49 -12.64
C VAL A 442 3.68 21.61 -12.87
N ASN A 443 3.76 20.50 -12.11
CA ASN A 443 4.64 19.38 -12.42
C ASN A 443 3.90 18.40 -13.34
N ILE A 444 4.53 17.98 -14.43
CA ILE A 444 3.90 17.12 -15.45
C ILE A 444 4.83 15.94 -15.70
N SER A 445 4.38 14.71 -15.40
CA SER A 445 5.19 13.49 -15.53
C SER A 445 4.55 12.48 -16.48
N PHE A 446 5.33 11.99 -17.44
CA PHE A 446 4.94 10.92 -18.36
C PHE A 446 5.42 9.57 -17.82
N THR A 447 4.51 8.61 -17.71
CA THR A 447 4.75 7.29 -17.10
C THR A 447 4.40 6.17 -18.07
N ALA A 448 5.24 5.13 -18.13
CA ALA A 448 5.10 4.01 -19.06
C ALA A 448 5.48 2.67 -18.41
N LEU A 449 5.04 1.56 -19.00
CA LEU A 449 5.48 0.22 -18.60
C LEU A 449 6.89 -0.07 -19.12
N ASN A 450 7.79 -0.42 -18.21
CA ASN A 450 9.13 -0.87 -18.53
C ASN A 450 9.21 -2.36 -18.87
N GLU A 451 10.41 -2.86 -19.14
CA GLU A 451 10.65 -4.24 -19.58
C GLU A 451 10.14 -5.29 -18.57
N ASN A 452 10.13 -4.95 -17.27
CA ASN A 452 9.62 -5.80 -16.19
C ASN A 452 8.10 -5.63 -15.94
N GLY A 453 7.41 -4.80 -16.74
CA GLY A 453 6.00 -4.49 -16.58
C GLY A 453 5.73 -3.72 -15.28
N VAL A 454 6.60 -2.77 -14.94
CA VAL A 454 6.43 -1.82 -13.83
C VAL A 454 6.26 -0.43 -14.44
N TRP A 455 5.38 0.39 -13.86
CA TRP A 455 5.22 1.79 -14.26
C TRP A 455 6.42 2.61 -13.78
N GLU A 456 7.14 3.22 -14.71
CA GLU A 456 8.24 4.16 -14.42
C GLU A 456 7.95 5.53 -15.05
N THR A 457 8.45 6.60 -14.44
CA THR A 457 8.45 7.94 -15.05
C THR A 457 9.55 8.00 -16.09
N ILE A 458 9.21 8.34 -17.33
CA ILE A 458 10.15 8.41 -18.47
C ILE A 458 10.51 9.84 -18.88
N GLN A 459 9.71 10.83 -18.48
CA GLN A 459 9.96 12.25 -18.75
C GLN A 459 9.18 13.13 -17.78
N GLU A 460 9.75 14.25 -17.36
CA GLU A 460 9.10 15.24 -16.49
C GLU A 460 9.31 16.66 -16.99
N PHE A 461 8.35 17.53 -16.68
CA PHE A 461 8.40 18.97 -16.93
C PHE A 461 7.91 19.72 -15.69
N HIS A 462 8.63 20.76 -15.29
CA HIS A 462 8.15 21.77 -14.35
C HIS A 462 7.77 23.04 -15.14
N LYS A 463 6.60 23.62 -14.84
CA LYS A 463 6.05 24.79 -15.55
C LYS A 463 5.43 25.75 -14.53
N GLU A 464 6.14 26.83 -14.23
CA GLU A 464 5.61 27.93 -13.40
C GLU A 464 4.57 28.76 -14.16
N LYS A 465 3.59 29.31 -13.43
CA LYS A 465 2.64 30.35 -13.89
C LYS A 465 1.89 30.02 -15.18
N VAL A 466 1.54 28.75 -15.37
CA VAL A 466 0.66 28.30 -16.46
C VAL A 466 -0.72 28.90 -16.28
N GLU A 467 -1.21 29.65 -17.26
CA GLU A 467 -2.57 30.18 -17.20
C GLU A 467 -3.59 29.06 -17.46
N ARG A 468 -4.74 29.12 -16.78
CA ARG A 468 -5.85 28.21 -17.03
C ARG A 468 -6.25 28.21 -18.52
N ARG A 469 -6.55 27.01 -19.03
CA ARG A 469 -6.82 26.66 -20.44
C ARG A 469 -5.67 26.78 -21.44
N GLN A 470 -4.46 27.21 -21.05
CA GLN A 470 -3.28 26.98 -21.91
C GLN A 470 -3.09 25.49 -22.15
N THR A 471 -2.79 25.11 -23.39
CA THR A 471 -2.55 23.72 -23.76
C THR A 471 -1.14 23.26 -23.38
N LEU A 472 -0.96 21.94 -23.21
CA LEU A 472 0.36 21.33 -23.02
C LEU A 472 1.38 21.77 -24.09
N LYS A 473 0.93 21.97 -25.33
CA LYS A 473 1.73 22.50 -26.44
C LYS A 473 2.20 23.93 -26.23
N GLU A 474 1.31 24.82 -25.81
CA GLU A 474 1.60 26.26 -25.65
C GLU A 474 2.57 26.52 -24.51
N ILE A 475 2.46 25.76 -23.41
CA ILE A 475 3.43 25.80 -22.31
C ILE A 475 4.74 25.05 -22.64
N GLY A 476 4.87 24.45 -23.83
CA GLY A 476 6.08 23.77 -24.29
C GLY A 476 6.37 22.46 -23.57
N VAL A 477 5.35 21.60 -23.41
CA VAL A 477 5.50 20.17 -23.12
C VAL A 477 5.65 19.42 -24.44
N ILE A 478 6.67 18.57 -24.53
CA ILE A 478 6.93 17.72 -25.69
C ILE A 478 6.59 16.29 -25.28
N PHE A 479 5.71 15.62 -26.02
CA PHE A 479 5.29 14.26 -25.71
C PHE A 479 6.41 13.25 -26.06
N PRO A 480 6.64 12.21 -25.24
CA PRO A 480 7.58 11.13 -25.58
C PRO A 480 7.14 10.37 -26.84
N GLU A 481 8.12 9.82 -27.56
CA GLU A 481 7.86 8.86 -28.65
C GLU A 481 7.17 7.60 -28.10
N MET A 482 6.16 7.10 -28.81
CA MET A 482 5.34 5.96 -28.34
C MET A 482 6.08 4.63 -28.50
N VAL A 483 6.99 4.34 -27.58
CA VAL A 483 7.83 3.14 -27.56
C VAL A 483 7.43 2.24 -26.38
N SER A 484 6.79 1.11 -26.67
CA SER A 484 6.53 0.09 -25.65
C SER A 484 7.82 -0.68 -25.33
N LYS A 485 8.29 -0.59 -24.08
CA LYS A 485 9.36 -1.45 -23.56
C LYS A 485 8.85 -2.83 -23.13
N TYR A 486 7.58 -2.92 -22.71
CA TYR A 486 7.00 -4.19 -22.25
C TYR A 486 6.63 -5.09 -23.43
N GLN A 487 7.07 -6.35 -23.38
CA GLN A 487 6.97 -7.27 -24.52
C GLN A 487 5.51 -7.61 -24.85
N GLY A 488 5.15 -7.57 -26.14
CA GLY A 488 3.82 -7.97 -26.61
C GLY A 488 2.71 -6.93 -26.37
N PHE A 489 3.05 -5.74 -25.88
CA PHE A 489 2.16 -4.58 -25.74
C PHE A 489 2.51 -3.54 -26.80
N VAL A 490 1.50 -2.87 -27.35
CA VAL A 490 1.64 -1.75 -28.30
C VAL A 490 1.09 -0.50 -27.65
N GLN A 491 1.90 0.56 -27.55
CA GLN A 491 1.39 1.85 -27.07
C GLN A 491 0.48 2.47 -28.13
N THR A 492 -0.74 2.84 -27.74
CA THR A 492 -1.79 3.39 -28.60
C THR A 492 -2.07 4.86 -28.32
N GLY A 493 -1.58 5.41 -27.20
CA GLY A 493 -1.74 6.82 -26.86
C GLY A 493 -1.20 7.21 -25.48
N TRP A 494 -1.79 8.26 -24.93
CA TRP A 494 -1.55 8.80 -23.59
C TRP A 494 -2.89 9.14 -22.93
N THR A 495 -3.01 8.94 -21.62
CA THR A 495 -4.20 9.31 -20.83
C THR A 495 -3.83 9.89 -19.47
N ASP A 496 -4.79 10.47 -18.77
CA ASP A 496 -4.70 10.77 -17.34
C ASP A 496 -5.02 9.52 -16.48
N TYR A 497 -5.25 9.73 -15.17
CA TYR A 497 -5.73 8.69 -14.24
C TYR A 497 -7.20 8.28 -14.45
N GLY A 498 -8.08 9.19 -14.90
CA GLY A 498 -9.46 8.86 -15.29
C GLY A 498 -9.53 8.00 -16.55
N ARG A 499 -8.44 7.99 -17.33
CA ARG A 499 -8.25 7.40 -18.67
C ARG A 499 -8.82 8.26 -19.81
N ASN A 500 -9.03 9.55 -19.54
CA ASN A 500 -9.33 10.55 -20.58
C ASN A 500 -8.12 10.70 -21.51
N ILE A 501 -8.34 10.90 -22.80
CA ILE A 501 -7.24 10.96 -23.79
C ILE A 501 -6.47 12.27 -23.62
N VAL A 502 -5.17 12.17 -23.40
CA VAL A 502 -4.26 13.32 -23.24
C VAL A 502 -3.43 13.51 -24.52
N THR A 503 -3.38 14.75 -25.00
CA THR A 503 -2.70 15.14 -26.24
C THR A 503 -1.97 16.47 -26.07
N GLU A 504 -1.15 16.86 -27.04
CA GLU A 504 -0.53 18.21 -27.05
C GLU A 504 -1.56 19.35 -26.89
N ASN A 505 -2.81 19.15 -27.31
CA ASN A 505 -3.87 20.17 -27.23
C ASN A 505 -4.76 20.02 -25.96
N THR A 506 -4.40 19.17 -25.00
CA THR A 506 -5.11 19.08 -23.71
C THR A 506 -4.85 20.35 -22.89
N PRO A 507 -5.90 21.03 -22.38
CA PRO A 507 -5.76 22.26 -21.59
C PRO A 507 -5.39 21.98 -20.12
N VAL A 508 -4.69 22.91 -19.49
CA VAL A 508 -4.46 22.88 -18.04
C VAL A 508 -5.66 23.49 -17.30
N MET A 509 -6.40 22.64 -16.58
CA MET A 509 -7.69 22.98 -15.96
C MET A 509 -7.65 23.26 -14.45
N GLY A 510 -6.47 23.21 -13.81
CA GLY A 510 -6.34 23.45 -12.38
C GLY A 510 -4.94 23.16 -11.85
N ASN A 511 -4.66 23.61 -10.62
CA ASN A 511 -3.47 23.18 -9.88
C ASN A 511 -3.75 21.87 -9.13
N SER A 512 -3.36 20.74 -9.71
CA SER A 512 -3.35 19.43 -9.04
C SER A 512 -2.03 19.15 -8.30
N GLY A 513 -1.07 20.09 -8.28
CA GLY A 513 0.31 19.92 -7.83
C GLY A 513 1.16 19.04 -8.74
N ASN A 514 0.59 17.92 -9.21
CA ASN A 514 1.18 17.00 -10.18
C ASN A 514 0.12 16.55 -11.20
N MET A 515 0.46 16.58 -12.49
CA MET A 515 -0.29 15.97 -13.59
C MET A 515 0.47 14.74 -14.07
N VAL A 516 -0.08 13.55 -13.84
CA VAL A 516 0.54 12.29 -14.26
C VAL A 516 -0.15 11.78 -15.52
N ILE A 517 0.62 11.67 -16.60
CA ILE A 517 0.17 11.20 -17.91
C ILE A 517 0.69 9.77 -18.10
N ARG A 518 -0.21 8.80 -18.30
CA ARG A 518 0.08 7.38 -18.44
C ARG A 518 0.05 6.94 -19.90
N ALA A 519 1.00 6.11 -20.31
CA ALA A 519 1.00 5.46 -21.62
C ALA A 519 -0.22 4.54 -21.75
N LYS A 520 -1.06 4.75 -22.77
CA LYS A 520 -2.17 3.85 -23.09
C LYS A 520 -1.67 2.74 -24.03
N TYR A 521 -2.06 1.49 -23.78
CA TYR A 521 -1.68 0.32 -24.55
C TYR A 521 -2.89 -0.36 -25.22
N ASP A 522 -2.64 -1.37 -26.08
CA ASP A 522 -3.66 -2.22 -26.73
C ASP A 522 -4.28 -3.27 -25.78
N LYS A 523 -3.61 -3.53 -24.66
CA LYS A 523 -4.03 -4.43 -23.57
C LYS A 523 -3.70 -3.79 -22.23
N ARG A 524 -4.07 -4.45 -21.13
CA ARG A 524 -3.69 -4.07 -19.78
C ARG A 524 -2.91 -5.19 -19.10
N LEU A 525 -1.98 -4.80 -18.23
CA LEU A 525 -1.23 -5.69 -17.36
C LEU A 525 -1.73 -5.45 -15.94
N ILE A 526 -2.31 -6.47 -15.31
CA ILE A 526 -2.91 -6.36 -13.97
C ILE A 526 -2.28 -7.34 -12.99
N SER A 527 -2.29 -7.01 -11.70
CA SER A 527 -1.75 -7.86 -10.62
C SER A 527 -2.89 -8.56 -9.88
N ALA A 528 -3.03 -9.87 -10.06
CA ALA A 528 -3.93 -10.71 -9.29
C ALA A 528 -3.23 -11.23 -8.03
N THR A 529 -3.68 -10.81 -6.86
CA THR A 529 -3.12 -11.21 -5.56
C THR A 529 -4.03 -12.24 -4.90
N TYR A 530 -3.56 -13.48 -4.85
CA TYR A 530 -4.25 -14.60 -4.22
C TYR A 530 -3.85 -14.71 -2.74
N ILE A 531 -4.83 -14.63 -1.83
CA ILE A 531 -4.63 -14.67 -0.37
C ILE A 531 -5.11 -16.01 0.17
N TYR A 532 -4.24 -16.76 0.83
CA TYR A 532 -4.57 -18.08 1.39
C TYR A 532 -3.86 -18.38 2.71
N ILE A 533 -4.37 -19.36 3.45
CA ILE A 533 -3.84 -19.80 4.75
C ILE A 533 -2.83 -20.95 4.55
N THR A 534 -1.61 -20.79 5.06
CA THR A 534 -0.52 -21.77 5.01
C THR A 534 -0.72 -22.95 5.97
N GLU A 535 0.13 -23.99 5.87
CA GLU A 535 0.12 -25.15 6.78
C GLU A 535 0.34 -24.78 8.26
N ASP A 536 1.08 -23.70 8.55
CA ASP A 536 1.28 -23.13 9.89
C ASP A 536 0.28 -22.01 10.26
N GLY A 537 -0.75 -21.77 9.43
CA GLY A 537 -1.87 -20.91 9.77
C GLY A 537 -1.64 -19.40 9.58
N LYS A 538 -0.66 -19.00 8.78
CA LYS A 538 -0.39 -17.61 8.40
C LYS A 538 -1.10 -17.26 7.07
N PRO A 539 -1.38 -15.98 6.79
CA PRO A 539 -1.69 -15.56 5.42
C PRO A 539 -0.43 -15.65 4.55
N LEU A 540 -0.58 -16.12 3.32
CA LEU A 540 0.39 -15.91 2.24
C LEU A 540 -0.29 -15.15 1.09
N TYR A 541 0.47 -14.26 0.46
CA TYR A 541 0.05 -13.43 -0.66
C TYR A 541 0.84 -13.87 -1.90
N MET A 542 0.14 -14.50 -2.85
CA MET A 542 0.72 -14.94 -4.13
C MET A 542 0.27 -13.99 -5.24
N SER A 543 1.16 -13.12 -5.70
CA SER A 543 0.85 -12.13 -6.74
C SER A 543 1.26 -12.62 -8.14
N GLN A 544 0.31 -12.64 -9.06
CA GLN A 544 0.51 -12.97 -10.48
C GLN A 544 0.25 -11.75 -11.36
N LYS A 545 1.22 -11.38 -12.22
CA LYS A 545 0.95 -10.46 -13.33
C LYS A 545 0.23 -11.21 -14.46
N MET A 546 -0.82 -10.62 -15.01
CA MET A 546 -1.62 -11.21 -16.09
C MET A 546 -2.05 -10.18 -17.14
N GLU A 547 -1.97 -10.58 -18.41
CA GLU A 547 -2.43 -9.76 -19.54
C GLU A 547 -3.94 -9.89 -19.73
N VAL A 548 -4.64 -8.76 -19.86
CA VAL A 548 -6.09 -8.72 -20.09
C VAL A 548 -6.49 -7.73 -21.19
N PRO A 549 -7.60 -7.97 -21.92
CA PRO A 549 -8.18 -6.99 -22.83
C PRO A 549 -8.54 -5.65 -22.15
N GLU A 550 -8.59 -4.57 -22.93
CA GLU A 550 -9.06 -3.27 -22.41
C GLU A 550 -10.53 -3.34 -21.97
N ASP A 551 -11.35 -4.11 -22.67
CA ASP A 551 -12.81 -4.27 -22.52
C ASP A 551 -13.25 -5.46 -21.63
N LEU A 552 -12.32 -6.16 -20.97
CA LEU A 552 -12.62 -7.32 -20.12
C LEU A 552 -13.60 -6.94 -18.98
N THR A 553 -14.72 -7.66 -18.83
CA THR A 553 -15.68 -7.43 -17.73
C THR A 553 -15.29 -8.12 -16.43
N TYR A 554 -15.80 -7.63 -15.29
CA TYR A 554 -15.66 -8.28 -13.98
C TYR A 554 -16.07 -9.76 -14.03
N GLY A 555 -17.19 -10.07 -14.66
CA GLY A 555 -17.68 -11.45 -14.84
C GLY A 555 -16.86 -12.29 -15.81
N GLN A 556 -16.04 -11.69 -16.68
CA GLN A 556 -15.06 -12.40 -17.49
C GLN A 556 -13.76 -12.62 -16.71
N LEU A 557 -13.28 -11.60 -15.98
CA LEU A 557 -12.10 -11.70 -15.11
C LEU A 557 -12.29 -12.75 -14.02
N ARG A 558 -13.45 -12.77 -13.35
CA ARG A 558 -13.83 -13.77 -12.35
C ARG A 558 -13.62 -15.20 -12.87
N LYS A 559 -14.03 -15.46 -14.12
CA LYS A 559 -13.90 -16.78 -14.78
C LYS A 559 -12.44 -17.12 -15.17
N ILE A 560 -11.53 -16.15 -15.18
CA ILE A 560 -10.09 -16.39 -15.35
C ILE A 560 -9.46 -16.70 -13.98
N VAL A 561 -9.66 -15.84 -12.99
CA VAL A 561 -8.96 -15.93 -11.69
C VAL A 561 -9.51 -17.03 -10.77
N GLU A 562 -10.82 -17.29 -10.77
CA GLU A 562 -11.41 -18.33 -9.89
C GLU A 562 -11.14 -19.77 -10.40
N ASN A 563 -10.63 -19.94 -11.62
CA ASN A 563 -10.23 -21.22 -12.19
C ASN A 563 -8.74 -21.56 -11.99
N VAL A 564 -7.99 -20.74 -11.25
CA VAL A 564 -6.61 -21.08 -10.84
C VAL A 564 -6.60 -22.27 -9.88
N ASN A 565 -5.54 -23.06 -9.91
CA ASN A 565 -5.39 -24.24 -9.03
C ASN A 565 -5.53 -23.88 -7.54
N ALA A 566 -6.03 -24.81 -6.75
CA ALA A 566 -6.03 -24.70 -5.29
C ALA A 566 -4.59 -24.62 -4.73
N PRO A 567 -4.37 -23.95 -3.58
CA PRO A 567 -3.08 -23.99 -2.89
C PRO A 567 -2.65 -25.43 -2.59
N GLU A 568 -1.36 -25.75 -2.82
CA GLU A 568 -0.84 -27.12 -2.61
C GLU A 568 -0.95 -27.59 -1.16
N LYS A 569 -0.92 -26.65 -0.22
CA LYS A 569 -1.03 -26.87 1.22
C LYS A 569 -1.85 -25.75 1.87
N SER A 570 -2.56 -26.10 2.93
CA SER A 570 -3.22 -25.17 3.85
C SER A 570 -3.30 -25.77 5.25
N TYR A 571 -3.68 -24.98 6.27
CA TYR A 571 -3.78 -25.45 7.65
C TYR A 571 -4.68 -26.71 7.73
N PRO A 572 -4.30 -27.81 8.41
CA PRO A 572 -4.93 -29.12 8.23
C PRO A 572 -6.45 -29.24 8.50
N GLU A 573 -7.07 -28.29 9.20
CA GLU A 573 -8.54 -28.26 9.39
C GLU A 573 -9.29 -27.52 8.27
N LEU A 574 -8.58 -26.73 7.46
CA LEU A 574 -9.12 -25.91 6.39
C LEU A 574 -9.03 -26.65 5.06
N VAL A 575 -10.18 -27.12 4.57
CA VAL A 575 -10.33 -27.69 3.22
C VAL A 575 -10.72 -26.58 2.27
N PHE A 576 -9.83 -26.25 1.33
CA PHE A 576 -10.08 -25.29 0.26
C PHE A 576 -11.31 -25.71 -0.57
N GLN A 577 -12.20 -24.76 -0.88
CA GLN A 577 -13.42 -24.96 -1.65
C GLN A 577 -13.35 -24.28 -3.01
N LYS A 578 -12.96 -23.00 -3.03
CA LYS A 578 -12.80 -22.20 -4.24
C LYS A 578 -11.93 -20.98 -3.98
N TRP A 579 -11.46 -20.36 -5.05
CA TRP A 579 -11.08 -18.95 -5.06
C TRP A 579 -12.35 -18.08 -5.15
N GLU A 580 -12.32 -16.90 -4.53
CA GLU A 580 -13.40 -15.90 -4.61
C GLU A 580 -12.80 -14.52 -4.86
N MET A 581 -13.10 -13.96 -6.03
CA MET A 581 -12.62 -12.64 -6.44
C MET A 581 -13.44 -11.54 -5.74
N GLU A 582 -12.76 -10.63 -5.04
CA GLU A 582 -13.38 -9.42 -4.49
C GLU A 582 -13.94 -8.54 -5.62
N GLN A 583 -15.09 -7.91 -5.40
CA GLN A 583 -15.73 -7.04 -6.39
C GLN A 583 -16.43 -5.89 -5.64
N PRO A 584 -16.26 -4.62 -6.07
CA PRO A 584 -16.97 -3.51 -5.45
C PRO A 584 -18.49 -3.65 -5.60
N ASP A 585 -19.24 -3.31 -4.54
CA ASP A 585 -20.72 -3.37 -4.52
C ASP A 585 -21.39 -2.53 -5.64
N SER A 586 -20.67 -1.56 -6.20
CA SER A 586 -21.10 -0.71 -7.32
C SER A 586 -20.97 -1.36 -8.71
N CYS A 587 -20.30 -2.51 -8.82
CA CYS A 587 -19.97 -3.17 -10.09
C CYS A 587 -20.77 -4.48 -10.27
N THR A 588 -21.13 -4.80 -11.51
CA THR A 588 -21.79 -6.07 -11.89
C THR A 588 -20.85 -6.96 -12.71
N ASP A 589 -21.24 -8.21 -12.95
CA ASP A 589 -20.53 -9.14 -13.85
C ASP A 589 -20.39 -8.60 -15.29
N GLU A 590 -21.24 -7.64 -15.68
CA GLU A 590 -21.24 -6.97 -17.00
C GLU A 590 -20.44 -5.66 -17.00
N SER A 591 -20.15 -5.06 -15.84
CA SER A 591 -19.27 -3.90 -15.73
C SER A 591 -17.87 -4.23 -16.26
N VAL A 592 -17.31 -3.36 -17.10
CA VAL A 592 -15.92 -3.49 -17.55
C VAL A 592 -15.01 -3.32 -16.33
N PHE A 593 -14.10 -4.27 -16.13
CA PHE A 593 -13.10 -4.21 -15.06
C PHE A 593 -12.11 -3.10 -15.39
N TYR A 594 -11.75 -2.22 -14.43
CA TYR A 594 -10.93 -1.03 -14.71
C TYR A 594 -9.63 -0.92 -13.91
N ASP A 595 -9.49 -1.68 -12.82
CA ASP A 595 -8.36 -1.56 -11.90
C ASP A 595 -7.06 -2.17 -12.44
N ASN A 596 -5.93 -1.83 -11.81
CA ASN A 596 -4.61 -2.36 -12.15
C ASN A 596 -4.22 -3.57 -11.27
N SER A 597 -5.05 -3.90 -10.28
CA SER A 597 -4.85 -4.99 -9.32
C SER A 597 -6.19 -5.56 -8.88
N ILE A 598 -6.20 -6.82 -8.47
CA ILE A 598 -7.41 -7.52 -8.00
C ILE A 598 -7.04 -8.48 -6.87
N THR A 599 -7.87 -8.53 -5.83
CA THR A 599 -7.71 -9.45 -4.69
C THR A 599 -8.58 -10.69 -4.88
N ILE A 600 -8.02 -11.87 -4.59
CA ILE A 600 -8.74 -13.14 -4.64
C ILE A 600 -8.50 -13.90 -3.33
N ASN A 601 -9.55 -14.17 -2.57
CA ASN A 601 -9.45 -14.89 -1.31
C ASN A 601 -9.68 -16.39 -1.50
N ALA A 602 -8.94 -17.22 -0.75
CA ALA A 602 -9.22 -18.64 -0.62
C ALA A 602 -10.42 -18.86 0.31
N VAL A 603 -11.48 -19.48 -0.22
CA VAL A 603 -12.66 -19.88 0.56
C VAL A 603 -12.48 -21.30 1.06
N TYR A 604 -12.60 -21.50 2.37
CA TYR A 604 -12.46 -22.80 3.03
C TYR A 604 -13.80 -23.33 3.56
N ASN A 605 -13.85 -24.61 3.92
CA ASN A 605 -14.97 -25.25 4.63
C ASN A 605 -15.28 -24.58 5.99
N LYS A 606 -14.25 -24.16 6.70
CA LYS A 606 -14.26 -23.53 8.03
C LYS A 606 -13.75 -22.10 7.95
N ASN A 607 -13.98 -21.33 9.02
CA ASN A 607 -13.29 -20.06 9.23
C ASN A 607 -12.06 -20.29 10.14
N CYS A 608 -11.13 -19.33 10.15
CA CYS A 608 -9.90 -19.40 10.95
C CYS A 608 -9.53 -18.03 11.52
N VAL A 609 -9.07 -18.01 12.76
CA VAL A 609 -8.44 -16.85 13.42
C VAL A 609 -7.03 -17.22 13.87
N ARG A 610 -6.21 -16.20 14.10
CA ARG A 610 -4.97 -16.37 14.86
C ARG A 610 -5.26 -16.16 16.34
N VAL A 611 -4.57 -16.87 17.22
CA VAL A 611 -4.60 -16.64 18.67
C VAL A 611 -3.16 -16.46 19.14
N GLU A 612 -2.90 -15.35 19.80
CA GLU A 612 -1.61 -15.01 20.39
C GLU A 612 -1.69 -15.17 21.91
N TYR A 613 -0.92 -16.11 22.43
CA TYR A 613 -0.83 -16.41 23.86
C TYR A 613 0.44 -15.77 24.44
N THR A 614 0.29 -14.79 25.31
CA THR A 614 1.36 -14.13 26.06
C THR A 614 1.43 -14.72 27.47
N TYR A 615 2.55 -15.37 27.80
CA TYR A 615 2.70 -16.13 29.04
C TYR A 615 4.12 -16.06 29.60
N VAL A 616 4.30 -16.65 30.78
CA VAL A 616 5.61 -16.70 31.45
C VAL A 616 6.17 -18.11 31.35
N ASP A 617 7.38 -18.25 30.81
CA ASP A 617 8.05 -19.55 30.67
C ASP A 617 8.59 -20.08 32.01
N THR A 618 9.02 -21.34 32.01
CA THR A 618 9.72 -21.98 33.15
C THR A 618 11.05 -21.32 33.58
N LYS A 619 11.52 -20.25 32.92
CA LYS A 619 12.72 -19.46 33.27
C LYS A 619 12.38 -18.03 33.74
N GLY A 620 11.11 -17.63 33.75
CA GLY A 620 10.65 -16.27 34.09
C GLY A 620 10.72 -15.25 32.94
N ASN A 621 10.93 -15.69 31.70
CA ASN A 621 10.83 -14.84 30.51
C ASN A 621 9.36 -14.63 30.15
N LEU A 622 9.05 -13.49 29.51
CA LEU A 622 7.74 -13.26 28.92
C LEU A 622 7.78 -13.72 27.46
N CYS A 623 6.98 -14.73 27.12
CA CYS A 623 6.96 -15.36 25.81
C CYS A 623 5.60 -15.12 25.11
N SER A 624 5.64 -14.97 23.79
CA SER A 624 4.45 -15.02 22.93
C SER A 624 4.46 -16.29 22.09
N LYS A 625 3.30 -16.91 21.90
CA LYS A 625 3.09 -18.04 20.99
C LYS A 625 1.85 -17.80 20.15
N LYS A 626 2.03 -17.65 18.84
CA LYS A 626 0.95 -17.34 17.89
C LYS A 626 0.52 -18.62 17.16
N LEU A 627 -0.73 -19.05 17.30
CA LEU A 627 -1.28 -20.30 16.74
C LEU A 627 -2.57 -20.03 15.93
N PRO A 628 -2.84 -20.77 14.84
CA PRO A 628 -4.16 -20.77 14.22
C PRO A 628 -5.22 -21.49 15.07
N LEU A 629 -6.48 -21.11 14.88
CA LEU A 629 -7.66 -21.79 15.43
C LEU A 629 -8.78 -21.81 14.38
N ALA A 630 -9.15 -23.02 13.95
CA ALA A 630 -10.25 -23.24 13.01
C ALA A 630 -11.58 -23.54 13.74
N PHE A 631 -12.69 -23.15 13.13
CA PHE A 631 -14.04 -23.28 13.69
C PHE A 631 -15.10 -23.30 12.59
N GLU A 632 -16.27 -23.85 12.89
CA GLU A 632 -17.37 -23.92 11.92
C GLU A 632 -17.96 -22.52 11.68
N LYS A 633 -18.47 -22.24 10.48
CA LYS A 633 -18.77 -20.85 10.03
C LYS A 633 -19.87 -20.16 10.84
N GLU A 634 -20.71 -20.95 11.49
CA GLU A 634 -21.81 -20.52 12.36
C GLU A 634 -21.43 -20.29 13.83
N GLU A 635 -20.15 -20.47 14.21
CA GLU A 635 -19.71 -20.28 15.60
C GLU A 635 -19.53 -18.80 15.98
N THR A 636 -20.11 -18.41 17.13
CA THR A 636 -20.00 -17.05 17.66
C THR A 636 -18.64 -16.79 18.32
N TYR A 637 -18.27 -15.50 18.45
CA TYR A 637 -16.99 -15.10 19.05
C TYR A 637 -16.76 -15.73 20.43
N THR A 638 -17.82 -15.81 21.25
CA THR A 638 -17.81 -16.48 22.56
C THR A 638 -17.50 -17.97 22.49
N SER A 639 -17.88 -18.68 21.41
CA SER A 639 -17.50 -20.09 21.19
C SER A 639 -16.01 -20.21 20.84
N VAL A 640 -15.55 -19.43 19.87
CA VAL A 640 -14.16 -19.44 19.40
C VAL A 640 -13.20 -19.02 20.50
N LEU A 641 -13.53 -17.95 21.25
CA LEU A 641 -12.78 -17.52 22.42
C LEU A 641 -12.73 -18.58 23.52
N LYS A 642 -13.82 -19.34 23.74
CA LYS A 642 -13.83 -20.46 24.69
C LYS A 642 -12.91 -21.62 24.25
N LYS A 643 -12.83 -21.89 22.95
CA LYS A 643 -11.86 -22.86 22.39
C LYS A 643 -10.42 -22.37 22.57
N ALA A 644 -10.15 -21.12 22.23
CA ALA A 644 -8.83 -20.48 22.41
C ALA A 644 -8.36 -20.59 23.87
N LYS A 645 -9.20 -20.20 24.83
CA LYS A 645 -8.88 -20.26 26.27
C LYS A 645 -8.74 -21.68 26.85
N ALA A 646 -8.92 -22.74 26.07
CA ALA A 646 -8.67 -24.12 26.49
C ALA A 646 -7.22 -24.60 26.24
N TYR A 647 -6.44 -23.88 25.42
CA TYR A 647 -5.02 -24.17 25.21
C TYR A 647 -4.16 -23.64 26.37
N ILE A 648 -3.11 -24.38 26.73
CA ILE A 648 -2.08 -23.97 27.70
C ILE A 648 -0.71 -24.42 27.14
N PRO A 649 0.29 -23.53 27.00
CA PRO A 649 1.66 -23.90 26.62
C PRO A 649 2.30 -24.91 27.59
N GLU A 650 3.06 -25.87 27.07
CA GLU A 650 3.71 -26.93 27.88
C GLU A 650 4.82 -26.37 28.79
N ASP A 651 5.47 -25.32 28.29
CA ASP A 651 6.62 -24.57 28.80
C ASP A 651 6.25 -23.42 29.76
N ILE A 652 4.96 -23.22 30.03
CA ILE A 652 4.46 -22.24 31.01
C ILE A 652 4.99 -22.55 32.42
N THR A 653 5.29 -21.52 33.21
CA THR A 653 5.67 -21.69 34.61
C THR A 653 4.57 -22.37 35.43
N LYS A 654 5.01 -23.21 36.37
CA LYS A 654 4.17 -23.98 37.31
C LYS A 654 4.45 -23.59 38.77
N GLU A 655 5.20 -22.49 38.96
CA GLU A 655 5.47 -21.86 40.25
C GLU A 655 4.25 -21.09 40.78
N TYR A 656 3.42 -20.58 39.87
CA TYR A 656 2.22 -19.81 40.15
C TYR A 656 0.98 -20.57 39.64
N GLU A 657 -0.12 -20.52 40.39
CA GLU A 657 -1.37 -21.18 39.98
C GLU A 657 -2.01 -20.40 38.83
N PHE A 658 -2.26 -21.08 37.70
CA PHE A 658 -2.99 -20.51 36.57
C PHE A 658 -4.46 -20.29 36.94
N GLU A 659 -4.94 -19.06 36.81
CA GLU A 659 -6.34 -18.69 37.06
C GLU A 659 -7.16 -18.73 35.77
N LYS A 660 -6.74 -17.92 34.78
CA LYS A 660 -7.45 -17.74 33.51
C LYS A 660 -6.57 -17.11 32.42
N TRP A 661 -7.07 -17.12 31.19
CA TRP A 661 -6.61 -16.21 30.13
C TRP A 661 -7.45 -14.92 30.15
N GLU A 662 -6.79 -13.77 30.25
CA GLU A 662 -7.40 -12.44 30.07
C GLU A 662 -7.24 -11.99 28.62
N VAL A 663 -8.19 -11.22 28.07
CA VAL A 663 -8.11 -10.72 26.68
C VAL A 663 -7.44 -9.35 26.72
N THR A 664 -6.40 -9.14 25.90
CA THR A 664 -5.51 -7.96 26.01
C THR A 664 -5.36 -7.16 24.73
N GLY A 665 -6.23 -7.36 23.73
CA GLY A 665 -6.24 -6.55 22.51
C GLY A 665 -7.43 -6.86 21.62
N GLY A 666 -7.98 -5.80 21.02
CA GLY A 666 -9.14 -5.84 20.12
C GLY A 666 -10.50 -5.79 20.85
N ASP A 667 -11.40 -4.95 20.35
CA ASP A 667 -12.83 -5.04 20.66
C ASP A 667 -13.43 -6.37 20.15
N ASN A 668 -14.68 -6.67 20.55
CA ASN A 668 -15.43 -7.82 20.04
C ASN A 668 -15.58 -7.73 18.51
N PHE A 669 -14.68 -8.40 17.78
CA PHE A 669 -14.68 -8.38 16.33
C PHE A 669 -15.61 -9.44 15.76
N ASP A 670 -16.34 -9.07 14.70
CA ASP A 670 -16.98 -10.04 13.82
C ASP A 670 -15.94 -11.02 13.26
N ILE A 671 -16.21 -12.33 13.33
CA ILE A 671 -15.34 -13.38 12.81
C ILE A 671 -15.65 -13.80 11.37
N ALA A 672 -16.72 -13.28 10.76
CA ALA A 672 -17.03 -13.52 9.36
C ALA A 672 -16.08 -12.75 8.42
N SER A 673 -15.51 -11.63 8.87
CA SER A 673 -14.68 -10.74 8.06
C SER A 673 -13.17 -10.85 8.37
N GLY A 674 -12.43 -11.57 7.52
CA GLY A 674 -10.96 -11.51 7.43
C GLY A 674 -10.15 -12.23 8.52
N LEU A 675 -8.83 -12.29 8.34
CA LEU A 675 -7.90 -13.02 9.20
C LEU A 675 -7.48 -12.17 10.41
N LYS A 676 -8.26 -12.28 11.50
CA LYS A 676 -8.07 -11.50 12.73
C LYS A 676 -7.34 -12.29 13.84
N THR A 677 -6.75 -11.57 14.80
CA THR A 677 -5.99 -12.14 15.93
C THR A 677 -6.72 -11.91 17.26
N ILE A 678 -6.87 -12.97 18.07
CA ILE A 678 -7.28 -12.90 19.48
C ILE A 678 -6.02 -12.83 20.35
N TYR A 679 -5.88 -11.81 21.20
CA TYR A 679 -4.75 -11.66 22.12
C TYR A 679 -5.12 -12.11 23.54
N LEU A 680 -4.36 -13.06 24.10
CA LEU A 680 -4.60 -13.67 25.41
C LEU A 680 -3.37 -13.55 26.33
N SER A 681 -3.52 -12.95 27.51
CA SER A 681 -2.48 -12.87 28.56
C SER A 681 -2.76 -13.86 29.70
N VAL A 682 -1.72 -14.48 30.27
CA VAL A 682 -1.86 -15.37 31.43
C VAL A 682 -2.14 -14.61 32.72
N LYS A 683 -3.26 -14.93 33.37
CA LYS A 683 -3.57 -14.51 34.74
C LYS A 683 -3.26 -15.64 35.72
N PHE A 684 -2.49 -15.33 36.76
CA PHE A 684 -2.20 -16.22 37.88
C PHE A 684 -2.98 -15.80 39.14
N SER A 685 -3.42 -16.78 39.95
CA SER A 685 -4.32 -16.58 41.10
C SER A 685 -3.78 -15.55 42.09
N GLY A 686 -4.45 -14.40 42.22
CA GLY A 686 -4.08 -13.34 43.16
C GLY A 686 -2.75 -12.63 42.86
N LYS A 687 -2.23 -12.77 41.62
CA LYS A 687 -0.97 -12.16 41.18
C LYS A 687 -1.17 -11.16 40.04
N ALA A 688 -0.30 -10.16 39.99
CA ALA A 688 -0.05 -9.33 38.82
C ALA A 688 1.11 -9.92 38.00
N THR A 689 0.94 -9.94 36.67
CA THR A 689 2.00 -10.32 35.70
C THR A 689 2.45 -9.03 35.04
N ILE A 690 3.73 -8.70 35.17
CA ILE A 690 4.30 -7.40 34.81
C ILE A 690 5.40 -7.60 33.77
N PRO A 691 5.15 -7.27 32.49
CA PRO A 691 6.20 -7.21 31.47
C PRO A 691 7.31 -6.24 31.89
N VAL A 692 8.53 -6.73 32.01
CA VAL A 692 9.74 -5.93 32.22
C VAL A 692 10.53 -5.95 30.91
N ILE A 693 10.37 -4.90 30.12
CA ILE A 693 11.04 -4.66 28.85
C ILE A 693 12.46 -4.20 29.17
N ARG A 694 13.47 -4.92 28.70
CA ARG A 694 14.88 -4.69 29.07
C ARG A 694 15.66 -4.14 27.88
N TYR A 695 16.07 -2.87 27.95
CA TYR A 695 16.97 -2.27 26.98
C TYR A 695 18.42 -2.44 27.44
N GLY A 696 19.23 -3.11 26.63
CA GLY A 696 20.60 -3.49 26.94
C GLY A 696 20.99 -4.75 26.17
N TYR A 697 22.29 -5.06 26.15
CA TYR A 697 22.84 -6.11 25.30
C TYR A 697 23.67 -7.09 26.12
N ASP A 698 23.45 -8.38 25.91
CA ASP A 698 24.15 -9.46 26.62
C ASP A 698 25.58 -9.69 26.12
N GLU A 699 26.24 -10.71 26.66
CA GLU A 699 27.60 -11.17 26.29
C GLU A 699 27.82 -11.36 24.78
N ASN A 700 26.77 -11.71 24.01
CA ASN A 700 26.83 -11.93 22.56
C ASN A 700 26.47 -10.66 21.77
N GLY A 701 26.10 -9.58 22.45
CA GLY A 701 25.65 -8.33 21.84
C GLY A 701 24.17 -8.38 21.41
N CYS A 702 23.43 -9.42 21.79
CA CYS A 702 22.01 -9.59 21.53
C CYS A 702 21.16 -8.80 22.53
N SER A 703 19.99 -8.33 22.09
CA SER A 703 19.07 -7.57 22.96
C SER A 703 18.52 -8.43 24.09
N LEU A 704 18.57 -7.91 25.33
CA LEU A 704 18.12 -8.64 26.53
C LEU A 704 16.63 -9.00 26.45
N PRO A 705 16.23 -10.29 26.60
CA PRO A 705 14.84 -10.69 26.43
C PRO A 705 13.93 -10.11 27.53
N THR A 706 12.70 -9.74 27.15
CA THR A 706 11.64 -9.30 28.07
C THR A 706 11.37 -10.37 29.13
N LYS A 707 11.36 -9.97 30.40
CA LYS A 707 11.04 -10.85 31.53
C LYS A 707 9.67 -10.53 32.11
N ALA A 708 9.12 -11.46 32.89
CA ALA A 708 7.94 -11.20 33.69
C ALA A 708 8.31 -11.07 35.17
N LEU A 709 7.93 -9.95 35.77
CA LEU A 709 7.91 -9.82 37.23
C LEU A 709 6.53 -10.28 37.72
N ILE A 710 6.50 -11.23 38.65
CA ILE A 710 5.26 -11.70 39.30
C ILE A 710 5.21 -11.14 40.72
N LEU A 711 4.12 -10.45 41.06
CA LEU A 711 3.88 -9.83 42.36
C LEU A 711 2.47 -10.12 42.85
N ASP A 712 2.22 -9.96 44.14
CA ASP A 712 0.87 -9.99 44.70
C ASP A 712 0.04 -8.79 44.20
N GLU A 713 -1.26 -8.99 44.01
CA GLU A 713 -2.16 -7.89 43.66
C GLU A 713 -2.22 -6.86 44.79
N GLY A 714 -2.08 -5.58 44.44
CA GLY A 714 -2.02 -4.49 45.42
C GLY A 714 -0.60 -4.07 45.85
N THR A 715 0.45 -4.80 45.44
CA THR A 715 1.85 -4.37 45.65
C THR A 715 2.10 -2.97 45.07
N LYS A 716 2.98 -2.20 45.73
CA LYS A 716 3.34 -0.84 45.32
C LYS A 716 4.52 -0.80 44.37
N GLY A 717 4.55 0.21 43.49
CA GLY A 717 5.61 0.39 42.50
C GLY A 717 7.01 0.48 43.12
N SER A 718 7.15 1.11 44.29
CA SER A 718 8.40 1.14 45.06
C SER A 718 8.90 -0.26 45.48
N GLU A 719 8.01 -1.21 45.73
CA GLU A 719 8.37 -2.61 45.99
C GLU A 719 8.69 -3.38 44.70
N ALA A 720 7.98 -3.09 43.60
CA ALA A 720 8.26 -3.65 42.27
C ALA A 720 9.65 -3.22 41.74
N ILE A 721 9.95 -1.91 41.79
CA ILE A 721 11.25 -1.34 41.45
C ILE A 721 12.35 -1.97 42.30
N LYS A 722 12.11 -2.16 43.60
CA LYS A 722 13.06 -2.84 44.50
C LYS A 722 13.27 -4.32 44.16
N ALA A 723 12.22 -5.03 43.73
CA ALA A 723 12.33 -6.43 43.28
C ALA A 723 13.14 -6.54 41.98
N ILE A 724 12.91 -5.65 41.01
CA ILE A 724 13.67 -5.58 39.75
C ILE A 724 15.14 -5.22 40.01
N LYS A 725 15.41 -4.23 40.88
CA LYS A 725 16.78 -3.86 41.28
C LYS A 725 17.50 -4.92 42.13
N ALA A 726 16.83 -6.01 42.50
CA ALA A 726 17.41 -7.19 43.14
C ALA A 726 17.59 -8.39 42.18
N TRP A 727 17.27 -8.24 40.89
CA TRP A 727 17.60 -9.24 39.88
C TRP A 727 19.11 -9.34 39.67
N GLU A 728 19.57 -10.54 39.33
CA GLU A 728 20.96 -10.79 38.95
C GLU A 728 21.31 -9.97 37.69
N ILE A 729 22.43 -9.24 37.77
CA ILE A 729 22.92 -8.41 36.66
C ILE A 729 23.45 -9.38 35.59
N PRO A 730 22.96 -9.33 34.34
CA PRO A 730 23.44 -10.20 33.27
C PRO A 730 24.89 -9.86 32.90
N GLU A 731 25.59 -10.82 32.31
CA GLU A 731 26.87 -10.52 31.65
C GLU A 731 26.57 -9.72 30.36
N PHE A 732 27.30 -8.61 30.19
CA PHE A 732 27.18 -7.66 29.07
C PHE A 732 28.32 -7.89 28.08
N TYR A 733 28.13 -7.46 26.83
CA TYR A 733 29.13 -7.57 25.75
C TYR A 733 30.53 -7.08 26.17
N GLU A 734 31.58 -7.75 25.69
CA GLU A 734 32.95 -7.50 26.15
C GLU A 734 33.36 -6.01 26.02
N GLY A 735 33.77 -5.41 27.14
CA GLY A 735 34.17 -4.01 27.23
C GLY A 735 33.03 -3.00 27.47
N LEU A 736 31.76 -3.39 27.36
CA LEU A 736 30.61 -2.53 27.68
C LEU A 736 30.48 -2.37 29.20
N ARG A 737 30.65 -1.14 29.70
CA ARG A 737 30.73 -0.84 31.14
C ARG A 737 29.37 -0.43 31.69
N PHE A 738 28.59 -1.40 32.14
CA PHE A 738 27.35 -1.16 32.88
C PHE A 738 27.59 -0.30 34.13
N LYS A 739 26.76 0.72 34.32
CA LYS A 739 26.81 1.68 35.44
C LYS A 739 25.61 1.53 36.37
N GLU A 740 24.39 1.59 35.84
CA GLU A 740 23.15 1.41 36.62
C GLU A 740 21.93 1.07 35.75
N TRP A 741 20.86 0.58 36.39
CA TRP A 741 19.56 0.40 35.76
C TRP A 741 18.69 1.63 35.97
N ASP A 742 18.34 2.33 34.88
CA ASP A 742 17.20 3.23 34.90
C ASP A 742 15.90 2.43 34.76
N ILE A 743 14.84 2.85 35.46
CA ILE A 743 13.57 2.12 35.54
C ILE A 743 12.40 3.11 35.47
N SER A 744 11.51 2.91 34.50
CA SER A 744 10.34 3.77 34.24
C SER A 744 9.08 2.94 33.90
N GLY A 745 7.93 3.60 33.79
CA GLY A 745 6.62 2.94 33.55
C GLY A 745 5.77 2.67 34.80
N ILE A 746 6.30 2.92 36.00
CA ILE A 746 5.55 2.86 37.27
C ILE A 746 6.11 3.87 38.29
N LYS A 747 5.26 4.45 39.15
CA LYS A 747 5.68 5.36 40.24
C LYS A 747 5.75 4.66 41.60
N ASP A 748 6.56 5.17 42.53
CA ASP A 748 6.78 4.59 43.86
C ASP A 748 5.50 4.34 44.67
N ASP A 749 4.52 5.25 44.55
CA ASP A 749 3.23 5.24 45.25
C ASP A 749 2.10 4.60 44.45
N GLU A 750 2.32 4.28 43.18
CA GLU A 750 1.37 3.63 42.29
C GLU A 750 1.13 2.17 42.73
N THR A 751 -0.09 1.66 42.49
CA THR A 751 -0.40 0.24 42.68
C THR A 751 -0.16 -0.52 41.37
N VAL A 752 0.62 -1.59 41.44
CA VAL A 752 0.96 -2.48 40.33
C VAL A 752 -0.31 -3.09 39.70
N LYS A 753 -0.49 -2.94 38.38
CA LYS A 753 -1.64 -3.49 37.62
C LYS A 753 -1.20 -4.65 36.71
N HIS A 754 -1.99 -5.72 36.61
CA HIS A 754 -1.71 -6.80 35.64
C HIS A 754 -1.59 -6.23 34.22
N GLY A 755 -0.57 -6.65 33.47
CA GLY A 755 -0.30 -6.17 32.11
C GLY A 755 0.41 -4.81 32.01
N GLN A 756 0.60 -4.09 33.11
CA GLN A 756 1.40 -2.85 33.11
C GLN A 756 2.86 -3.16 32.77
N ALA A 757 3.38 -2.55 31.70
CA ALA A 757 4.77 -2.68 31.33
C ALA A 757 5.67 -1.76 32.16
N ILE A 758 6.81 -2.29 32.61
CA ILE A 758 7.92 -1.54 33.20
C ILE A 758 9.08 -1.59 32.20
N ILE A 759 9.73 -0.45 31.99
CA ILE A 759 10.95 -0.32 31.18
C ILE A 759 12.16 -0.33 32.12
N MET A 760 13.20 -1.07 31.73
CA MET A 760 14.45 -1.26 32.48
C MET A 760 15.63 -1.08 31.51
N GLU A 761 16.32 0.06 31.57
CA GLU A 761 17.39 0.41 30.62
C GLU A 761 18.78 0.36 31.28
N ALA A 762 19.72 -0.31 30.59
CA ALA A 762 21.10 -0.46 30.99
C ALA A 762 21.90 0.81 30.67
N ILE A 763 22.04 1.70 31.66
CA ILE A 763 22.91 2.87 31.53
C ILE A 763 24.36 2.39 31.63
N CYS A 764 25.12 2.61 30.56
CA CYS A 764 26.55 2.29 30.47
C CYS A 764 27.41 3.56 30.44
N GLU A 765 28.68 3.46 30.83
CA GLU A 765 29.64 4.58 30.76
C GLU A 765 30.10 4.89 29.33
N ASN A 766 30.16 3.84 28.51
CA ASN A 766 30.54 3.84 27.10
C ASN A 766 29.39 3.29 26.23
N CYS A 767 29.54 3.35 24.91
CA CYS A 767 28.48 3.02 23.96
C CYS A 767 28.84 1.81 23.09
N ILE A 768 27.82 1.15 22.55
CA ILE A 768 27.97 0.05 21.57
C ILE A 768 27.39 0.46 20.22
N VAL A 769 28.13 0.16 19.16
CA VAL A 769 27.69 0.24 17.76
C VAL A 769 27.44 -1.19 17.28
N ARG A 770 26.21 -1.48 16.87
CA ARG A 770 25.76 -2.82 16.45
C ARG A 770 25.44 -2.81 14.97
N TYR A 771 25.78 -3.91 14.29
CA TYR A 771 25.50 -4.18 12.90
C TYR A 771 24.77 -5.53 12.85
N LEU A 772 23.46 -5.49 12.56
CA LEU A 772 22.62 -6.66 12.42
C LEU A 772 22.49 -6.98 10.92
N ILE A 773 22.79 -8.22 10.56
CA ILE A 773 22.80 -8.68 9.16
C ILE A 773 21.93 -9.93 9.07
N ASP A 774 20.91 -9.88 8.21
CA ASP A 774 20.00 -11.00 7.90
C ASP A 774 19.11 -10.68 6.66
N PRO A 775 18.81 -11.63 5.76
CA PRO A 775 17.89 -11.48 4.63
C PRO A 775 16.49 -10.95 4.97
N ILE A 776 16.04 -11.06 6.23
CA ILE A 776 14.78 -10.49 6.71
C ILE A 776 14.71 -8.96 6.52
N PHE A 777 15.85 -8.26 6.49
CA PHE A 777 15.93 -6.81 6.38
C PHE A 777 15.77 -6.27 4.94
N VAL A 778 15.34 -7.09 3.97
CA VAL A 778 15.12 -6.66 2.57
C VAL A 778 13.87 -5.79 2.39
N SER A 779 12.79 -6.02 3.16
CA SER A 779 11.45 -5.45 2.91
C SER A 779 11.02 -4.29 3.85
N GLY A 780 11.81 -3.99 4.88
CA GLY A 780 11.76 -2.72 5.63
C GLY A 780 10.73 -2.57 6.74
N GLN A 781 9.81 -3.52 6.92
CA GLN A 781 9.04 -3.67 8.16
C GLN A 781 8.84 -5.15 8.45
N VAL A 782 9.70 -5.74 9.29
CA VAL A 782 9.57 -7.13 9.72
C VAL A 782 9.87 -7.26 11.21
N GLU A 783 9.02 -8.00 11.92
CA GLU A 783 9.22 -8.41 13.32
C GLU A 783 10.06 -9.70 13.35
N TRP A 784 11.15 -9.72 14.12
CA TRP A 784 11.87 -10.94 14.51
C TRP A 784 11.75 -11.17 16.03
N ASN A 785 11.87 -12.41 16.50
CA ASN A 785 11.60 -12.74 17.91
C ASN A 785 12.83 -12.57 18.81
N SER A 786 14.04 -12.79 18.28
CA SER A 786 15.28 -12.63 19.02
C SER A 786 16.45 -12.32 18.08
N ASP A 787 17.39 -11.49 18.51
CA ASP A 787 18.63 -11.23 17.76
C ASP A 787 19.48 -12.50 17.56
N TYR A 788 19.24 -13.54 18.36
CA TYR A 788 19.80 -14.89 18.19
C TYR A 788 19.25 -15.68 16.99
N ASP A 789 18.14 -15.23 16.39
CA ASP A 789 17.56 -15.83 15.18
C ASP A 789 18.19 -15.27 13.89
N LEU A 790 19.05 -14.23 13.98
CA LEU A 790 19.66 -13.52 12.86
C LEU A 790 21.01 -14.14 12.43
N GLU A 791 21.36 -14.05 11.14
CA GLU A 791 22.64 -14.57 10.64
C GLU A 791 23.88 -13.99 11.34
N ALA A 792 23.94 -12.67 11.57
CA ALA A 792 25.05 -12.04 12.27
C ALA A 792 24.68 -10.83 13.15
N VAL A 793 25.29 -10.80 14.33
CA VAL A 793 25.24 -9.70 15.31
C VAL A 793 26.68 -9.23 15.56
N ILE A 794 27.13 -8.20 14.84
CA ILE A 794 28.50 -7.70 14.91
C ILE A 794 28.53 -6.40 15.73
N CYS A 795 29.39 -6.33 16.76
CA CYS A 795 29.38 -5.24 17.73
C CYS A 795 30.77 -4.61 17.94
N GLN A 796 30.80 -3.30 18.15
CA GLN A 796 31.98 -2.52 18.52
C GLN A 796 31.65 -1.64 19.72
N VAL A 797 32.44 -1.72 20.79
CA VAL A 797 32.33 -0.83 21.95
C VAL A 797 33.27 0.37 21.78
N VAL A 798 32.77 1.57 22.08
CA VAL A 798 33.45 2.86 21.85
C VAL A 798 33.14 3.85 22.97
N GLU A 799 34.04 4.79 23.25
CA GLU A 799 33.81 5.79 24.29
C GLU A 799 32.81 6.86 23.83
N LYS A 800 32.06 7.45 24.77
CA LYS A 800 31.06 8.46 24.43
C LYS A 800 31.73 9.73 23.91
N GLY A 801 31.29 10.19 22.74
CA GLY A 801 31.89 11.31 22.00
C GLY A 801 33.06 10.90 21.10
N GLU A 802 33.38 9.60 21.01
CA GLU A 802 34.37 9.08 20.06
C GLU A 802 33.85 9.16 18.62
N LYS A 803 34.78 9.35 17.66
CA LYS A 803 34.46 9.30 16.23
C LYS A 803 34.74 7.92 15.67
N VAL A 804 33.73 7.34 15.02
CA VAL A 804 33.75 5.99 14.47
C VAL A 804 33.47 6.07 12.98
N THR A 805 34.21 5.28 12.20
CA THR A 805 33.97 5.10 10.77
C THR A 805 33.09 3.87 10.57
N PHE A 806 32.05 4.00 9.74
CA PHE A 806 31.17 2.91 9.36
C PHE A 806 31.99 1.82 8.67
N ARG A 807 31.93 0.61 9.23
CA ARG A 807 32.76 -0.51 8.79
C ARG A 807 32.54 -0.85 7.31
N GLU A 808 33.63 -0.90 6.53
CA GLU A 808 33.57 -1.09 5.08
C GLU A 808 33.30 -2.54 4.65
N SER A 809 33.69 -3.52 5.48
CA SER A 809 33.53 -4.96 5.21
C SER A 809 33.12 -5.74 6.45
N PHE A 810 32.30 -6.77 6.27
CA PHE A 810 31.75 -7.60 7.35
C PHE A 810 32.16 -9.05 7.14
N ASP A 811 32.71 -9.65 8.18
CA ASP A 811 33.30 -10.99 8.10
C ASP A 811 32.18 -12.02 7.79
N GLY A 812 32.31 -12.75 6.69
CA GLY A 812 31.28 -13.66 6.14
C GLY A 812 30.46 -13.11 4.97
N TYR A 813 30.57 -11.81 4.63
CA TYR A 813 29.74 -11.18 3.59
C TYR A 813 30.60 -10.48 2.53
N GLU A 814 30.38 -10.78 1.24
CA GLU A 814 31.06 -10.08 0.14
C GLU A 814 30.59 -8.62 0.07
N LYS A 815 29.30 -8.42 0.32
CA LYS A 815 28.66 -7.11 0.39
C LYS A 815 27.49 -7.16 1.36
N VAL A 816 27.29 -6.06 2.10
CA VAL A 816 26.10 -5.84 2.93
C VAL A 816 25.41 -4.57 2.45
N LEU A 817 24.09 -4.63 2.26
CA LEU A 817 23.26 -3.49 1.90
C LEU A 817 22.55 -2.97 3.15
N TRP A 818 22.57 -1.65 3.34
CA TRP A 818 22.07 -0.96 4.55
C TRP A 818 20.87 -0.06 4.20
N PRO A 819 19.70 -0.64 3.84
CA PRO A 819 18.56 0.10 3.29
C PRO A 819 17.92 1.12 4.25
N TYR A 820 18.19 1.05 5.56
CA TYR A 820 17.63 1.93 6.59
C TYR A 820 18.71 2.77 7.31
N SER A 821 19.85 3.01 6.66
CA SER A 821 20.95 3.82 7.19
C SER A 821 21.20 5.05 6.33
N GLU A 822 21.22 6.23 6.97
CA GLU A 822 21.71 7.48 6.36
C GLU A 822 23.24 7.43 6.13
N TYR A 823 23.96 6.61 6.91
CA TYR A 823 25.40 6.40 6.81
C TYR A 823 25.73 5.21 5.90
N GLN A 824 26.73 5.38 5.04
CA GLN A 824 27.24 4.36 4.15
C GLN A 824 28.61 3.82 4.63
N PRO A 825 29.04 2.63 4.18
CA PRO A 825 30.41 2.15 4.31
C PRO A 825 31.46 3.25 4.04
N GLY A 826 32.33 3.51 5.03
CA GLY A 826 33.36 4.56 4.99
C GLY A 826 32.97 5.93 5.56
N ASP A 827 31.68 6.21 5.82
CA ASP A 827 31.26 7.46 6.49
C ASP A 827 31.75 7.52 7.94
N THR A 828 31.95 8.71 8.50
CA THR A 828 32.46 8.88 9.87
C THR A 828 31.55 9.77 10.73
N PHE A 829 31.07 9.21 11.84
CA PHE A 829 30.11 9.82 12.76
C PHE A 829 30.62 9.86 14.20
N THR A 830 29.99 10.65 15.07
CA THR A 830 30.30 10.72 16.51
C THR A 830 29.29 9.88 17.30
N VAL A 831 29.76 9.03 18.23
CA VAL A 831 28.91 8.13 19.00
C VAL A 831 28.55 8.72 20.36
N GLU A 832 27.36 9.31 20.45
CA GLU A 832 26.83 9.92 21.69
C GLU A 832 25.88 8.99 22.47
N LYS A 833 25.47 7.87 21.89
CA LYS A 833 24.58 6.85 22.47
C LYS A 833 24.80 5.52 21.74
N ASN A 834 24.16 4.44 22.20
CA ASN A 834 24.14 3.18 21.47
C ASN A 834 23.50 3.35 20.08
N ILE A 835 24.07 2.67 19.08
CA ILE A 835 23.63 2.71 17.69
C ILE A 835 23.43 1.27 17.19
N THR A 836 22.41 1.04 16.38
CA THR A 836 22.17 -0.24 15.71
C THR A 836 21.81 0.02 14.25
N PHE A 837 22.52 -0.63 13.35
CA PHE A 837 22.25 -0.63 11.91
C PHE A 837 21.64 -1.97 11.50
N TYR A 838 20.74 -1.94 10.51
CA TYR A 838 20.06 -3.11 9.96
C TYR A 838 20.41 -3.22 8.47
N GLY A 839 20.90 -4.38 8.06
CA GLY A 839 21.31 -4.64 6.69
C GLY A 839 21.15 -6.11 6.31
N TYR A 840 21.34 -6.43 5.04
CA TYR A 840 21.29 -7.80 4.55
C TYR A 840 22.48 -8.08 3.64
N GLY A 841 23.03 -9.28 3.76
CA GLY A 841 24.22 -9.71 3.06
C GLY A 841 23.94 -10.29 1.66
N THR A 842 25.01 -10.40 0.88
CA THR A 842 25.20 -11.51 -0.05
C THR A 842 26.47 -12.24 0.37
N ASP A 843 26.35 -13.54 0.66
CA ASP A 843 27.39 -14.37 1.27
C ASP A 843 28.74 -14.27 0.57
N ALA A 844 29.80 -14.12 1.37
CA ALA A 844 31.11 -14.61 0.97
C ALA A 844 31.21 -16.07 1.43
N SER A 845 31.39 -17.00 0.47
CA SER A 845 31.55 -18.42 0.78
C SER A 845 32.70 -18.67 1.76
N GLU A 846 32.49 -19.56 2.74
CA GLU A 846 33.44 -20.03 3.76
C GLU A 846 34.83 -20.34 3.15
N GLU A 847 35.99 -20.09 3.79
CA GLU A 847 36.33 -20.10 5.22
C GLU A 847 37.30 -18.95 5.64
N PRO A 848 37.41 -18.64 6.95
CA PRO A 848 38.56 -17.97 7.55
C PRO A 848 39.42 -18.91 8.44
N ASP A 849 40.73 -18.96 8.16
CA ASP A 849 41.72 -19.84 8.80
C ASP A 849 42.08 -19.43 10.25
N LYS A 850 42.54 -20.38 11.10
CA LYS A 850 43.08 -20.08 12.45
C LYS A 850 44.62 -20.12 12.47
N PRO A 851 45.30 -19.27 13.26
CA PRO A 851 46.66 -18.85 12.96
C PRO A 851 47.76 -19.84 13.39
N THR A 852 48.88 -19.82 12.66
CA THR A 852 50.12 -20.53 13.00
C THR A 852 51.32 -19.57 13.12
N PRO A 853 52.06 -19.56 14.25
CA PRO A 853 53.32 -18.81 14.39
C PRO A 853 54.56 -19.74 14.49
N PRO A 854 55.80 -19.25 14.21
CA PRO A 854 56.21 -18.13 13.35
C PRO A 854 57.19 -18.58 12.23
N SER A 855 57.81 -17.63 11.52
CA SER A 855 58.53 -17.85 10.25
C SER A 855 60.01 -18.26 10.34
N GLN A 856 60.49 -18.92 9.27
CA GLN A 856 61.91 -18.98 8.84
C GLN A 856 61.98 -18.82 7.29
N PRO A 857 63.10 -18.34 6.69
CA PRO A 857 62.99 -17.53 5.46
C PRO A 857 63.41 -18.16 4.10
N ASP A 858 62.86 -17.53 3.05
CA ASP A 858 63.37 -17.27 1.68
C ASP A 858 63.44 -18.33 0.55
N ASN A 859 62.81 -17.94 -0.57
CA ASN A 859 63.07 -18.27 -2.01
C ASN A 859 62.73 -19.67 -2.58
N PRO A 860 62.37 -19.79 -3.88
CA PRO A 860 61.65 -18.85 -4.77
C PRO A 860 60.53 -19.46 -5.66
N SER A 861 59.47 -18.67 -5.92
CA SER A 861 58.63 -18.58 -7.15
C SER A 861 57.92 -19.80 -7.80
N GLN A 862 56.69 -19.50 -8.32
CA GLN A 862 55.92 -20.16 -9.40
C GLN A 862 55.00 -21.36 -9.04
N PRO A 863 53.77 -21.48 -9.61
CA PRO A 863 52.92 -20.50 -10.32
C PRO A 863 51.61 -20.15 -9.58
N ASP A 864 50.85 -19.20 -10.13
CA ASP A 864 49.50 -18.83 -9.69
C ASP A 864 48.44 -19.91 -10.00
N ASN A 865 47.31 -19.90 -9.27
CA ASN A 865 46.12 -20.71 -9.53
C ASN A 865 44.92 -19.80 -9.90
N PRO A 866 43.98 -20.19 -10.78
CA PRO A 866 43.01 -19.25 -11.37
C PRO A 866 41.97 -18.66 -10.40
N SER A 867 41.46 -17.48 -10.76
CA SER A 867 40.32 -16.82 -10.10
C SER A 867 38.99 -17.51 -10.42
N ILE A 868 38.02 -17.43 -9.51
CA ILE A 868 36.67 -17.98 -9.68
C ILE A 868 35.79 -17.02 -10.52
N PRO A 869 34.89 -17.53 -11.39
CA PRO A 869 33.88 -16.75 -12.11
C PRO A 869 32.95 -15.88 -11.26
N ALA A 870 32.60 -14.71 -11.79
CA ALA A 870 31.52 -13.88 -11.28
C ALA A 870 30.15 -14.33 -11.84
N PRO A 871 29.02 -14.15 -11.12
CA PRO A 871 27.73 -14.70 -11.53
C PRO A 871 27.21 -14.15 -12.85
N GLY A 872 26.73 -15.03 -13.74
CA GLY A 872 26.03 -14.65 -14.97
C GLY A 872 26.91 -14.09 -16.10
N VAL A 873 28.24 -14.07 -15.94
CA VAL A 873 29.17 -13.60 -16.96
C VAL A 873 29.11 -14.50 -18.20
N THR A 874 29.05 -13.87 -19.38
CA THR A 874 29.06 -14.51 -20.70
C THR A 874 30.46 -14.51 -21.32
N LEU A 875 30.73 -15.48 -22.20
CA LEU A 875 31.97 -15.50 -22.98
C LEU A 875 32.04 -14.28 -23.94
N PRO A 876 33.23 -13.68 -24.16
CA PRO A 876 33.41 -12.65 -25.19
C PRO A 876 33.04 -13.16 -26.59
N GLN A 877 32.44 -12.31 -27.43
CA GLN A 877 31.96 -12.72 -28.76
C GLN A 877 33.09 -13.29 -29.66
N GLU A 878 34.32 -12.81 -29.56
CA GLU A 878 35.45 -13.40 -30.31
C GLU A 878 35.74 -14.85 -29.88
N THR A 879 35.57 -15.18 -28.60
CA THR A 879 35.68 -16.55 -28.08
C THR A 879 34.52 -17.41 -28.59
N ILE A 880 33.30 -16.87 -28.63
CA ILE A 880 32.10 -17.53 -29.17
C ILE A 880 32.29 -17.85 -30.67
N ASP A 881 32.65 -16.85 -31.49
CA ASP A 881 32.84 -16.99 -32.94
C ASP A 881 33.94 -18.01 -33.29
N ASN A 882 35.08 -17.95 -32.59
CA ASN A 882 36.17 -18.91 -32.77
C ASN A 882 35.77 -20.33 -32.33
N THR A 883 35.05 -20.47 -31.22
CA THR A 883 34.49 -21.75 -30.73
C THR A 883 33.54 -22.37 -31.76
N ILE A 884 32.60 -21.59 -32.27
CA ILE A 884 31.63 -22.00 -33.30
C ILE A 884 32.35 -22.47 -34.58
N LYS A 885 33.44 -21.80 -34.96
CA LYS A 885 34.29 -22.18 -36.09
C LYS A 885 35.01 -23.51 -35.86
N ILE A 886 35.56 -23.73 -34.65
CA ILE A 886 36.18 -24.99 -34.26
C ILE A 886 35.14 -26.12 -34.31
N ILE A 887 33.99 -25.97 -33.65
CA ILE A 887 32.86 -26.93 -33.65
C ILE A 887 32.32 -27.23 -35.06
N LYS A 888 32.48 -26.33 -36.02
CA LYS A 888 32.14 -26.55 -37.44
C LYS A 888 33.21 -27.33 -38.22
N SER A 889 34.42 -27.50 -37.66
CA SER A 889 35.55 -28.22 -38.25
C SER A 889 35.92 -29.54 -37.55
N THR A 890 35.52 -29.74 -36.29
CA THR A 890 35.79 -30.98 -35.53
C THR A 890 35.13 -32.20 -36.18
N GLU A 891 35.87 -33.31 -36.27
CA GLU A 891 35.38 -34.59 -36.80
C GLU A 891 34.45 -35.33 -35.81
N SER A 892 33.66 -36.27 -36.32
CA SER A 892 32.70 -37.07 -35.54
C SER A 892 33.40 -37.88 -34.44
N GLY A 893 33.03 -37.64 -33.18
CA GLY A 893 33.66 -38.24 -32.00
C GLY A 893 34.88 -37.47 -31.48
N GLY A 894 35.12 -36.25 -31.97
CA GLY A 894 36.09 -35.32 -31.40
C GLY A 894 35.53 -34.48 -30.26
N SER A 895 36.41 -33.74 -29.58
CA SER A 895 36.07 -32.89 -28.43
C SER A 895 36.58 -31.47 -28.63
N VAL A 896 35.87 -30.48 -28.08
CA VAL A 896 36.23 -29.06 -28.09
C VAL A 896 36.23 -28.58 -26.65
N SER A 897 37.42 -28.25 -26.13
CA SER A 897 37.55 -27.61 -24.81
C SER A 897 37.41 -26.10 -24.95
N ILE A 898 36.63 -25.51 -24.06
CA ILE A 898 36.44 -24.08 -23.90
C ILE A 898 36.92 -23.76 -22.48
N ASP A 899 37.92 -22.89 -22.37
CA ASP A 899 38.19 -22.26 -21.07
C ASP A 899 37.17 -21.17 -20.85
N MET A 900 36.50 -21.17 -19.69
CA MET A 900 35.43 -20.23 -19.42
C MET A 900 35.95 -18.90 -18.86
N ASP A 901 37.19 -18.86 -18.34
CA ASP A 901 37.91 -17.64 -17.92
C ASP A 901 37.02 -16.58 -17.23
N GLY A 902 36.35 -17.00 -16.15
CA GLY A 902 35.47 -16.13 -15.37
C GLY A 902 34.00 -16.08 -15.82
N ALA A 903 33.61 -16.77 -16.90
CA ALA A 903 32.22 -16.88 -17.37
C ALA A 903 31.49 -18.11 -16.79
N THR A 904 30.16 -18.02 -16.69
CA THR A 904 29.29 -19.14 -16.27
C THR A 904 28.20 -19.50 -17.29
N VAL A 905 27.95 -18.63 -18.27
CA VAL A 905 26.87 -18.78 -19.26
C VAL A 905 27.40 -19.33 -20.58
N ILE A 906 26.89 -20.47 -21.02
CA ILE A 906 27.10 -20.96 -22.40
C ILE A 906 26.06 -20.32 -23.33
N SER A 907 26.52 -19.76 -24.45
CA SER A 907 25.63 -19.12 -25.41
C SER A 907 24.87 -20.12 -26.28
N LYS A 908 23.65 -19.72 -26.64
CA LYS A 908 22.78 -20.34 -27.64
C LYS A 908 23.52 -20.68 -28.92
N GLU A 909 24.40 -19.79 -29.36
CA GLU A 909 25.12 -19.90 -30.64
C GLU A 909 26.11 -21.08 -30.65
N ILE A 910 26.75 -21.35 -29.52
CA ILE A 910 27.62 -22.53 -29.32
C ILE A 910 26.76 -23.81 -29.31
N LEU A 911 25.65 -23.80 -28.56
CA LEU A 911 24.71 -24.92 -28.49
C LEU A 911 24.11 -25.26 -29.87
N GLU A 912 23.71 -24.26 -30.65
CA GLU A 912 23.21 -24.43 -32.02
C GLU A 912 24.30 -24.90 -32.99
N ALA A 913 25.56 -24.49 -32.81
CA ALA A 913 26.67 -24.97 -33.61
C ALA A 913 27.02 -26.44 -33.35
N ALA A 914 26.82 -26.93 -32.12
CA ALA A 914 27.04 -28.32 -31.70
C ALA A 914 25.83 -29.23 -31.98
N LYS A 915 24.61 -28.70 -31.98
CA LYS A 915 23.35 -29.44 -32.07
C LYS A 915 23.31 -30.50 -33.18
N GLY A 916 23.03 -31.74 -32.79
CA GLY A 916 22.92 -32.90 -33.68
C GLY A 916 24.25 -33.47 -34.17
N LYS A 917 25.41 -32.90 -33.79
CA LYS A 917 26.73 -33.43 -34.12
C LYS A 917 27.27 -34.35 -33.03
N ASP A 918 28.13 -35.25 -33.45
CA ASP A 918 28.93 -36.10 -32.58
C ASP A 918 30.19 -35.34 -32.12
N VAL A 919 30.02 -34.40 -31.18
CA VAL A 919 31.11 -33.59 -30.64
C VAL A 919 30.86 -33.29 -29.17
N ASP A 920 31.87 -33.52 -28.34
CA ASP A 920 31.82 -33.18 -26.91
C ASP A 920 32.32 -31.75 -26.70
N ILE A 921 31.49 -30.90 -26.09
CA ILE A 921 31.87 -29.55 -25.66
C ILE A 921 32.23 -29.62 -24.17
N LEU A 922 33.49 -29.38 -23.84
CA LEU A 922 34.00 -29.39 -22.46
C LEU A 922 34.18 -27.94 -21.99
N LEU A 923 33.41 -27.54 -20.99
CA LEU A 923 33.50 -26.21 -20.37
C LEU A 923 34.36 -26.34 -19.11
N ASN A 924 35.56 -25.77 -19.13
CA ASN A 924 36.42 -25.68 -17.94
C ASN A 924 35.97 -24.50 -17.07
N MET A 925 35.44 -24.77 -15.89
CA MET A 925 34.83 -23.78 -14.99
C MET A 925 35.75 -23.40 -13.81
N GLY A 926 37.07 -23.61 -13.96
CA GLY A 926 38.09 -23.33 -12.95
C GLY A 926 38.20 -24.39 -11.83
N GLY A 927 37.06 -24.89 -11.32
CA GLY A 927 37.02 -25.92 -10.27
C GLY A 927 36.23 -27.20 -10.61
N TYR A 928 35.49 -27.20 -11.72
CA TYR A 928 34.69 -28.32 -12.23
C TYR A 928 34.59 -28.25 -13.76
N THR A 929 34.05 -29.30 -14.39
CA THR A 929 33.94 -29.36 -15.86
C THR A 929 32.60 -29.90 -16.31
N TRP A 930 31.87 -29.12 -17.10
CA TRP A 930 30.69 -29.60 -17.81
C TRP A 930 31.06 -30.21 -19.16
N THR A 931 30.49 -31.36 -19.50
CA THR A 931 30.62 -31.99 -20.82
C THR A 931 29.25 -32.13 -21.48
N ILE A 932 29.07 -31.55 -22.67
CA ILE A 932 27.81 -31.58 -23.43
C ILE A 932 28.07 -32.22 -24.80
N ASN A 933 27.47 -33.38 -25.09
CA ASN A 933 27.54 -33.96 -26.43
C ASN A 933 26.48 -33.35 -27.35
N GLY A 934 26.88 -32.91 -28.55
CA GLY A 934 25.98 -32.29 -29.52
C GLY A 934 24.76 -33.12 -29.91
N LYS A 935 24.82 -34.47 -29.85
CA LYS A 935 23.67 -35.36 -30.12
C LYS A 935 22.57 -35.27 -29.07
N ASP A 936 22.90 -34.90 -27.84
CA ASP A 936 21.95 -34.83 -26.74
C ASP A 936 21.20 -33.49 -26.65
N ILE A 937 21.60 -32.51 -27.46
CA ILE A 937 20.93 -31.22 -27.63
C ILE A 937 19.63 -31.39 -28.44
N LYS A 938 18.50 -31.53 -27.74
CA LYS A 938 17.20 -31.95 -28.31
C LYS A 938 16.16 -30.83 -28.35
N ALA A 939 16.26 -29.81 -27.49
CA ALA A 939 15.29 -28.71 -27.45
C ALA A 939 15.12 -28.00 -28.80
N GLY A 940 13.88 -27.69 -29.17
CA GLY A 940 13.56 -27.00 -30.43
C GLY A 940 14.04 -25.55 -30.47
N ASN A 941 13.82 -24.81 -29.38
CA ASN A 941 14.24 -23.43 -29.19
C ASN A 941 15.33 -23.38 -28.09
N LEU A 942 16.56 -23.07 -28.48
CA LEU A 942 17.68 -22.91 -27.53
C LEU A 942 17.74 -21.47 -27.02
N LYS A 943 18.29 -21.31 -25.81
CA LYS A 943 18.60 -20.06 -25.13
C LYS A 943 20.07 -20.11 -24.66
N ASP A 944 20.57 -18.99 -24.15
CA ASP A 944 21.77 -18.98 -23.31
C ASP A 944 21.43 -19.64 -21.96
N ILE A 945 22.35 -20.45 -21.42
CA ILE A 945 22.12 -21.24 -20.19
C ILE A 945 23.24 -20.94 -19.19
N ASN A 946 22.88 -20.55 -17.96
CA ASN A 946 23.82 -20.48 -16.86
C ASN A 946 24.13 -21.90 -16.36
N LEU A 947 25.40 -22.28 -16.35
CA LEU A 947 25.87 -23.59 -15.89
C LEU A 947 26.74 -23.47 -14.63
N GLN A 948 26.59 -22.38 -13.88
CA GLN A 948 27.20 -22.21 -12.56
C GLN A 948 26.70 -23.30 -11.59
N VAL A 949 27.65 -24.04 -11.02
CA VAL A 949 27.47 -24.96 -9.90
C VAL A 949 27.91 -24.22 -8.64
N ILE A 950 27.04 -24.17 -7.64
CA ILE A 950 27.36 -23.79 -6.27
C ILE A 950 27.52 -25.10 -5.50
N LEU A 951 28.65 -25.32 -4.84
CA LEU A 951 28.92 -26.51 -4.03
C LEU A 951 28.63 -26.21 -2.55
N ASP A 952 28.39 -27.27 -1.78
CA ASP A 952 28.28 -27.24 -0.31
C ASP A 952 27.15 -26.35 0.22
N THR A 953 26.12 -26.14 -0.60
CA THR A 953 24.88 -25.43 -0.25
C THR A 953 24.14 -26.12 0.89
N LYS A 954 23.27 -25.38 1.58
CA LYS A 954 22.55 -25.84 2.79
C LYS A 954 21.04 -26.02 2.54
N ASN A 955 20.64 -26.10 1.27
CA ASN A 955 19.25 -26.02 0.81
C ASN A 955 18.42 -27.29 1.13
N ILE A 956 19.04 -28.46 1.19
CA ILE A 956 18.32 -29.70 1.52
C ILE A 956 18.36 -29.88 3.05
N PRO A 957 17.21 -29.99 3.74
CA PRO A 957 17.19 -30.02 5.20
C PRO A 957 18.02 -31.16 5.80
N SER A 958 18.82 -30.88 6.83
CA SER A 958 19.74 -31.84 7.45
C SER A 958 19.07 -33.13 7.94
N LYS A 959 17.77 -33.09 8.30
CA LYS A 959 16.97 -34.27 8.64
C LYS A 959 16.72 -35.18 7.43
N THR A 960 16.46 -34.62 6.25
CA THR A 960 16.30 -35.35 4.99
C THR A 960 17.63 -35.98 4.57
N LEU A 961 18.73 -35.24 4.69
CA LEU A 961 20.08 -35.71 4.42
C LEU A 961 20.49 -36.85 5.37
N GLN A 962 20.27 -36.69 6.67
CA GLN A 962 20.54 -37.71 7.69
C GLN A 962 19.74 -39.00 7.46
N ALA A 963 18.49 -38.89 6.98
CA ALA A 963 17.68 -40.05 6.62
C ALA A 963 18.15 -40.73 5.32
N LEU A 964 18.57 -39.96 4.31
CA LEU A 964 19.05 -40.48 3.03
C LEU A 964 20.43 -41.16 3.13
N ALA A 965 21.39 -40.48 3.75
CA ALA A 965 22.80 -40.89 3.76
C ALA A 965 23.19 -41.69 5.01
N GLY A 966 22.51 -41.52 6.14
CA GLY A 966 22.95 -42.07 7.42
C GLY A 966 24.31 -41.49 7.81
N ASP A 967 25.28 -42.36 8.11
CA ASP A 967 26.66 -41.96 8.43
C ASP A 967 27.56 -41.80 7.19
N ASN A 968 27.02 -41.92 5.96
CA ASN A 968 27.81 -41.75 4.73
C ASN A 968 28.11 -40.26 4.48
N PRO A 969 29.34 -39.89 4.09
CA PRO A 969 29.69 -38.53 3.65
C PRO A 969 28.84 -38.07 2.47
N ILE A 970 28.55 -36.77 2.43
CA ILE A 970 27.74 -36.13 1.40
C ILE A 970 28.42 -34.87 0.87
N ARG A 971 28.07 -34.48 -0.36
CA ARG A 971 28.31 -33.13 -0.89
C ARG A 971 27.02 -32.58 -1.51
N GLN A 972 26.51 -31.47 -1.01
CA GLN A 972 25.39 -30.76 -1.62
C GLN A 972 25.87 -29.92 -2.81
N LEU A 973 24.98 -29.68 -3.78
CA LEU A 973 25.21 -28.70 -4.83
C LEU A 973 23.89 -28.15 -5.38
N SER A 974 23.92 -26.91 -5.82
CA SER A 974 22.79 -26.19 -6.42
C SER A 974 23.22 -25.61 -7.77
N LEU A 975 22.33 -25.64 -8.76
CA LEU A 975 22.63 -25.15 -10.11
C LEU A 975 21.86 -23.85 -10.36
N ALA A 976 22.55 -22.75 -10.71
CA ALA A 976 21.98 -21.39 -10.72
C ALA A 976 21.15 -21.06 -11.99
N HIS A 977 20.25 -21.96 -12.37
CA HIS A 977 19.30 -21.82 -13.47
C HIS A 977 17.97 -22.47 -13.08
N GLU A 978 16.87 -22.07 -13.72
CA GLU A 978 15.53 -22.59 -13.41
C GLU A 978 14.98 -23.43 -14.56
N GLY A 979 14.88 -24.75 -14.34
CA GLY A 979 14.23 -25.71 -15.25
C GLY A 979 15.17 -26.54 -16.15
N ASP A 980 14.56 -27.15 -17.18
CA ASP A 980 15.23 -28.06 -18.13
C ASP A 980 16.26 -27.33 -19.02
N PHE A 981 17.48 -27.87 -19.11
CA PHE A 981 18.53 -27.35 -20.01
C PHE A 981 18.19 -27.54 -21.50
N GLY A 982 17.28 -28.47 -21.83
CA GLY A 982 17.00 -28.87 -23.21
C GLY A 982 18.06 -29.80 -23.84
N PHE A 983 19.08 -30.17 -23.07
CA PHE A 983 20.13 -31.13 -23.38
C PHE A 983 20.49 -31.97 -22.14
N LYS A 984 21.22 -33.07 -22.32
CA LYS A 984 21.96 -33.71 -21.23
C LYS A 984 23.35 -33.11 -21.13
N ALA A 985 23.85 -32.96 -19.91
CA ALA A 985 25.22 -32.57 -19.63
C ALA A 985 25.80 -33.44 -18.51
N SER A 986 27.09 -33.75 -18.56
CA SER A 986 27.79 -34.43 -17.47
C SER A 986 28.64 -33.43 -16.70
N LEU A 987 28.36 -33.27 -15.41
CA LEU A 987 29.21 -32.50 -14.50
C LEU A 987 30.29 -33.42 -13.96
N THR A 988 31.55 -33.05 -14.16
CA THR A 988 32.70 -33.64 -13.46
C THR A 988 33.12 -32.71 -12.35
N VAL A 989 33.05 -33.19 -11.11
CA VAL A 989 33.25 -32.43 -9.88
C VAL A 989 34.10 -33.23 -8.90
N ASN A 990 34.93 -32.55 -8.10
CA ASN A 990 35.71 -33.21 -7.06
C ASN A 990 34.86 -33.44 -5.80
N VAL A 991 34.99 -34.61 -5.19
CA VAL A 991 34.29 -35.00 -3.95
C VAL A 991 35.23 -35.61 -2.91
N GLY A 992 36.55 -35.39 -3.04
CA GLY A 992 37.58 -35.91 -2.13
C GLY A 992 38.30 -37.16 -2.67
N SER A 993 39.63 -37.10 -2.67
CA SER A 993 40.52 -38.19 -3.13
C SER A 993 40.50 -39.42 -2.19
N GLU A 994 40.19 -39.19 -0.91
CA GLU A 994 39.93 -40.16 0.13
C GLU A 994 38.75 -41.10 -0.19
N HIS A 995 37.80 -40.64 -1.00
CA HIS A 995 36.67 -41.42 -1.51
C HIS A 995 37.00 -42.19 -2.80
N SER A 996 38.25 -42.17 -3.27
CA SER A 996 38.71 -42.89 -4.46
C SER A 996 38.29 -44.37 -4.45
N GLY A 997 37.51 -44.77 -5.45
CA GLY A 997 37.01 -46.12 -5.59
C GLY A 997 35.62 -46.35 -5.00
N GLN A 998 35.07 -45.41 -4.24
CA GLN A 998 33.66 -45.38 -3.84
C GLN A 998 32.78 -44.89 -5.01
N PHE A 999 31.46 -44.80 -4.79
CA PHE A 999 30.49 -44.20 -5.70
C PHE A 999 29.98 -42.89 -5.11
N GLY A 1000 29.94 -41.84 -5.92
CA GLY A 1000 29.12 -40.66 -5.67
C GLY A 1000 27.74 -40.91 -6.25
N ASN A 1001 26.71 -40.95 -5.40
CA ASN A 1001 25.34 -41.26 -5.77
C ASN A 1001 24.51 -39.98 -5.80
N LEU A 1002 24.05 -39.55 -6.99
CA LEU A 1002 23.34 -38.29 -7.18
C LEU A 1002 21.84 -38.43 -6.89
N TYR A 1003 21.36 -37.60 -5.97
CA TYR A 1003 19.95 -37.44 -5.66
C TYR A 1003 19.49 -36.00 -5.88
N TYR A 1004 18.33 -35.85 -6.51
CA TYR A 1004 17.58 -34.61 -6.64
C TYR A 1004 16.61 -34.47 -5.45
N HIS A 1005 16.45 -33.26 -4.91
CA HIS A 1005 15.46 -32.93 -3.89
C HIS A 1005 14.24 -32.26 -4.54
N ASP A 1006 13.11 -32.95 -4.61
CA ASP A 1006 11.90 -32.40 -5.24
C ASP A 1006 11.15 -31.40 -4.34
N SER A 1007 10.28 -30.58 -4.95
CA SER A 1007 9.49 -29.57 -4.25
C SER A 1007 8.50 -30.12 -3.21
N ALA A 1008 8.27 -31.45 -3.19
CA ALA A 1008 7.49 -32.14 -2.17
C ALA A 1008 8.35 -32.70 -1.02
N GLY A 1009 9.65 -32.37 -0.99
CA GLY A 1009 10.60 -32.81 0.03
C GLY A 1009 10.95 -34.30 -0.08
N LYS A 1010 11.03 -34.84 -1.30
CA LYS A 1010 11.44 -36.23 -1.58
C LYS A 1010 12.74 -36.30 -2.34
N MET A 1011 13.49 -37.38 -2.11
CA MET A 1011 14.76 -37.65 -2.75
C MET A 1011 14.58 -38.59 -3.93
N VAL A 1012 14.88 -38.09 -5.13
CA VAL A 1012 14.83 -38.83 -6.39
C VAL A 1012 16.25 -39.23 -6.78
N PHE A 1013 16.52 -40.52 -6.91
CA PHE A 1013 17.82 -41.01 -7.41
C PHE A 1013 17.93 -40.73 -8.91
N ILE A 1014 19.02 -40.07 -9.32
CA ILE A 1014 19.26 -39.69 -10.72
C ILE A 1014 20.25 -40.65 -11.38
N ASN A 1015 21.45 -40.80 -10.82
CA ASN A 1015 22.50 -41.72 -11.27
C ASN A 1015 23.60 -41.89 -10.21
N ALA A 1016 24.60 -42.70 -10.50
CA ALA A 1016 25.81 -42.81 -9.69
C ALA A 1016 27.05 -42.82 -10.59
N GLY A 1017 28.13 -42.19 -10.12
CA GLY A 1017 29.43 -42.17 -10.77
C GLY A 1017 30.49 -42.78 -9.85
N LYS A 1018 31.48 -43.47 -10.42
CA LYS A 1018 32.62 -43.97 -9.63
C LYS A 1018 33.64 -42.86 -9.41
N ILE A 1019 34.07 -42.68 -8.17
CA ILE A 1019 35.05 -41.66 -7.78
C ILE A 1019 36.45 -42.16 -8.16
N ASN A 1020 37.19 -41.32 -8.89
CA ASN A 1020 38.53 -41.62 -9.41
C ASN A 1020 39.65 -41.32 -8.38
N PRO A 1021 40.91 -41.74 -8.64
CA PRO A 1021 42.03 -41.54 -7.71
C PRO A 1021 42.43 -40.07 -7.43
N ASP A 1022 41.91 -39.13 -8.21
CA ASP A 1022 42.03 -37.68 -8.06
C ASP A 1022 40.86 -37.07 -7.25
N GLY A 1023 39.89 -37.88 -6.82
CA GLY A 1023 38.67 -37.44 -6.14
C GLY A 1023 37.54 -37.00 -7.08
N ASN A 1024 37.72 -37.07 -8.40
CA ASN A 1024 36.71 -36.61 -9.35
C ASN A 1024 35.63 -37.68 -9.62
N VAL A 1025 34.37 -37.25 -9.62
CA VAL A 1025 33.21 -38.03 -10.06
C VAL A 1025 32.51 -37.31 -11.22
N SER A 1026 31.97 -38.08 -12.17
CA SER A 1026 31.21 -37.54 -13.30
C SER A 1026 29.77 -38.05 -13.25
N LEU A 1027 28.80 -37.14 -13.31
CA LEU A 1027 27.37 -37.38 -13.07
C LEU A 1027 26.52 -36.65 -14.12
N GLU A 1028 25.47 -37.29 -14.65
CA GLU A 1028 24.60 -36.67 -15.67
C GLU A 1028 23.49 -35.81 -15.05
N PHE A 1029 23.20 -34.67 -15.68
CA PHE A 1029 22.11 -33.74 -15.35
C PHE A 1029 21.27 -33.43 -16.61
N SER A 1030 20.01 -33.01 -16.42
CA SER A 1030 19.10 -32.57 -17.50
C SER A 1030 18.41 -31.23 -17.22
N HIS A 1031 18.41 -30.81 -15.97
CA HIS A 1031 17.76 -29.61 -15.44
C HIS A 1031 18.59 -29.06 -14.29
N ALA A 1032 18.41 -27.79 -13.97
CA ALA A 1032 18.97 -27.19 -12.77
C ALA A 1032 17.99 -27.26 -11.59
N SER A 1033 18.54 -27.54 -10.39
CA SER A 1033 17.85 -27.55 -9.09
C SER A 1033 18.86 -27.83 -7.97
N ASP A 1034 18.37 -28.19 -6.78
CA ASP A 1034 19.15 -28.67 -5.63
C ASP A 1034 19.39 -30.19 -5.68
N TYR A 1035 20.63 -30.58 -5.40
CA TYR A 1035 21.09 -31.96 -5.42
C TYR A 1035 22.01 -32.30 -4.24
N VAL A 1036 22.12 -33.60 -3.94
CA VAL A 1036 23.16 -34.15 -3.06
C VAL A 1036 23.84 -35.36 -3.70
N ILE A 1037 25.16 -35.39 -3.60
CA ILE A 1037 26.00 -36.55 -3.89
C ILE A 1037 26.24 -37.29 -2.57
N VAL A 1038 25.88 -38.57 -2.47
CA VAL A 1038 26.18 -39.42 -1.31
C VAL A 1038 27.35 -40.34 -1.66
N MET A 1039 28.49 -40.18 -0.97
CA MET A 1039 29.70 -40.97 -1.18
C MET A 1039 29.64 -42.27 -0.37
N SER A 1040 29.59 -43.43 -1.04
CA SER A 1040 29.59 -44.73 -0.35
C SER A 1040 30.20 -45.87 -1.17
N ASP A 1041 30.56 -46.97 -0.51
CA ASP A 1041 31.04 -48.20 -1.17
C ASP A 1041 30.01 -48.85 -2.12
N LYS A 1042 28.75 -48.41 -2.06
CA LYS A 1042 27.63 -48.96 -2.84
C LYS A 1042 27.20 -48.01 -3.96
N GLU A 1043 26.98 -48.60 -5.14
CA GLU A 1043 26.13 -48.02 -6.19
C GLU A 1043 24.67 -48.12 -5.73
N MET A 1044 24.09 -46.99 -5.31
CA MET A 1044 22.76 -46.88 -4.73
C MET A 1044 21.67 -46.77 -5.81
N SER A 1045 20.41 -46.66 -5.38
CA SER A 1045 19.24 -46.62 -6.24
C SER A 1045 18.06 -45.88 -5.59
N GLN A 1046 16.98 -45.65 -6.34
CA GLN A 1046 15.71 -45.18 -5.77
C GLN A 1046 15.13 -46.14 -4.71
N SER A 1047 15.49 -47.44 -4.76
CA SER A 1047 15.03 -48.43 -3.78
C SER A 1047 15.80 -48.40 -2.45
N ASP A 1048 16.87 -47.60 -2.38
CA ASP A 1048 17.64 -47.34 -1.16
C ASP A 1048 17.16 -46.08 -0.41
N VAL A 1049 16.32 -45.26 -1.04
CA VAL A 1049 15.72 -44.08 -0.39
C VAL A 1049 14.65 -44.54 0.63
N PRO A 1050 14.73 -44.12 1.91
CA PRO A 1050 13.73 -44.46 2.92
C PRO A 1050 12.31 -44.08 2.49
N ALA A 1051 11.33 -44.93 2.81
CA ALA A 1051 9.94 -44.78 2.37
C ALA A 1051 9.27 -43.44 2.79
N GLU A 1052 9.78 -42.78 3.83
CA GLU A 1052 9.31 -41.47 4.31
C GLU A 1052 9.72 -40.30 3.40
N ILE A 1053 10.88 -40.43 2.73
CA ILE A 1053 11.46 -39.43 1.82
C ILE A 1053 11.55 -39.93 0.36
N SER A 1054 10.97 -41.09 0.05
CA SER A 1054 10.90 -41.63 -1.32
C SER A 1054 9.58 -41.25 -2.02
N PRO A 1055 9.56 -40.99 -3.33
CA PRO A 1055 8.34 -40.79 -4.09
C PRO A 1055 7.45 -42.05 -4.11
N THR A 1056 6.12 -41.86 -4.05
CA THR A 1056 5.14 -42.94 -3.93
C THR A 1056 5.03 -43.78 -5.22
N GLN A 1057 5.61 -44.98 -5.24
CA GLN A 1057 5.55 -45.88 -6.39
C GLN A 1057 4.12 -46.36 -6.71
N LYS A 1058 3.54 -45.87 -7.82
CA LYS A 1058 2.39 -46.53 -8.47
C LYS A 1058 2.85 -47.81 -9.15
N LYS A 1059 2.27 -48.95 -8.77
CA LYS A 1059 2.49 -50.24 -9.46
C LYS A 1059 1.89 -50.22 -10.86
N GLU A 1060 2.63 -50.73 -11.83
CA GLU A 1060 2.20 -50.80 -13.23
C GLU A 1060 0.98 -51.71 -13.42
N GLN A 1061 0.11 -51.35 -14.37
CA GLN A 1061 -0.88 -52.26 -14.93
C GLN A 1061 -0.98 -52.03 -16.45
N VAL A 1062 -0.84 -53.12 -17.23
CA VAL A 1062 -0.62 -53.03 -18.69
C VAL A 1062 -1.94 -53.00 -19.47
N VAL A 1063 -2.17 -51.93 -20.24
CA VAL A 1063 -3.19 -51.87 -21.30
C VAL A 1063 -2.62 -51.09 -22.50
N SER A 1064 -3.01 -51.44 -23.73
CA SER A 1064 -2.52 -50.82 -24.98
C SER A 1064 -3.70 -50.56 -25.95
N PRO A 1065 -3.53 -49.83 -27.09
CA PRO A 1065 -3.95 -48.43 -27.14
C PRO A 1065 -4.90 -48.09 -28.30
N LYS A 1066 -5.50 -46.88 -28.32
CA LYS A 1066 -6.28 -46.43 -29.50
C LYS A 1066 -6.37 -44.90 -29.74
N LYS A 1067 -5.39 -44.40 -30.52
CA LYS A 1067 -5.38 -43.22 -31.43
C LYS A 1067 -5.78 -41.82 -30.94
N SER A 1068 -5.01 -40.84 -31.43
CA SER A 1068 -5.06 -39.41 -31.12
C SER A 1068 -5.22 -38.52 -32.38
N ALA A 1069 -5.58 -37.26 -32.15
CA ALA A 1069 -5.25 -36.07 -32.95
C ALA A 1069 -5.29 -34.86 -31.98
N LYS A 1070 -4.17 -34.17 -31.71
CA LYS A 1070 -3.70 -32.92 -32.36
C LYS A 1070 -4.67 -31.74 -32.18
N THR A 1071 -4.30 -30.59 -31.60
CA THR A 1071 -3.02 -30.03 -31.07
C THR A 1071 -3.32 -28.98 -29.99
N GLY A 1072 -2.42 -28.64 -29.06
CA GLY A 1072 -1.04 -29.15 -28.88
C GLY A 1072 -0.33 -28.64 -27.62
N ASP A 1073 0.75 -29.34 -27.28
CA ASP A 1073 1.92 -28.90 -26.50
C ASP A 1073 1.75 -28.51 -25.01
N GLU A 1074 1.05 -29.35 -24.24
CA GLU A 1074 1.48 -29.65 -22.86
C GLU A 1074 2.68 -30.63 -22.87
N THR A 1075 3.64 -30.49 -21.96
CA THR A 1075 4.71 -31.48 -21.76
C THR A 1075 4.82 -31.92 -20.30
N ASN A 1076 4.16 -33.03 -19.96
CA ASN A 1076 4.18 -33.62 -18.62
C ASN A 1076 5.49 -34.42 -18.40
N ILE A 1077 6.48 -33.78 -17.77
CA ILE A 1077 7.88 -34.24 -17.67
C ILE A 1077 8.00 -35.62 -17.00
N VAL A 1078 7.25 -35.87 -15.91
CA VAL A 1078 7.31 -37.11 -15.12
C VAL A 1078 7.03 -38.36 -15.96
N TYR A 1079 6.19 -38.25 -17.00
CA TYR A 1079 5.83 -39.38 -17.87
C TYR A 1079 6.98 -39.82 -18.80
N TRP A 1080 7.90 -38.91 -19.14
CA TRP A 1080 9.04 -39.22 -20.02
C TRP A 1080 10.21 -39.88 -19.28
N MET A 1081 10.46 -39.50 -18.02
CA MET A 1081 11.54 -40.09 -17.20
C MET A 1081 11.36 -41.62 -17.02
N VAL A 1082 10.13 -42.06 -16.74
CA VAL A 1082 9.82 -43.49 -16.54
C VAL A 1082 9.98 -44.31 -17.83
N LEU A 1083 9.57 -43.76 -18.98
CA LEU A 1083 9.68 -44.45 -20.28
C LEU A 1083 11.13 -44.59 -20.77
N GLY A 1084 12.05 -43.72 -20.35
CA GLY A 1084 13.46 -43.79 -20.73
C GLY A 1084 14.19 -45.02 -20.19
N MET A 1085 13.91 -45.43 -18.94
CA MET A 1085 14.68 -46.47 -18.25
C MET A 1085 14.45 -47.89 -18.78
N ILE A 1086 13.30 -48.18 -19.39
CA ILE A 1086 12.96 -49.52 -19.90
C ILE A 1086 13.83 -49.93 -21.10
N ALA A 1087 14.46 -48.97 -21.79
CA ALA A 1087 15.26 -49.23 -23.00
C ALA A 1087 16.66 -49.83 -22.73
N LEU A 1088 17.23 -49.69 -21.52
CA LEU A 1088 18.63 -50.02 -21.26
C LEU A 1088 18.92 -51.52 -21.03
N GLY A 1089 17.89 -52.36 -20.89
CA GLY A 1089 18.05 -53.79 -20.58
C GLY A 1089 18.62 -54.69 -21.70
N VAL A 1090 18.95 -54.15 -22.88
CA VAL A 1090 19.25 -54.97 -24.08
C VAL A 1090 20.66 -54.74 -24.67
N CYS A 1091 21.29 -53.58 -24.47
CA CYS A 1091 22.60 -53.27 -25.09
C CYS A 1091 23.83 -53.67 -24.24
N GLY A 1092 23.63 -54.39 -23.14
CA GLY A 1092 24.70 -54.79 -22.20
C GLY A 1092 25.61 -55.96 -22.64
N ILE A 1093 25.42 -56.53 -23.84
CA ILE A 1093 26.19 -57.71 -24.30
C ILE A 1093 26.68 -57.54 -25.74
N LEU A 1094 27.81 -56.84 -25.92
CA LEU A 1094 28.84 -57.02 -26.98
C LEU A 1094 29.87 -55.86 -26.95
N GLY A 1095 30.70 -55.76 -25.91
CA GLY A 1095 31.60 -54.59 -25.76
C GLY A 1095 32.92 -54.75 -24.99
N ARG A 1096 33.09 -55.73 -24.09
CA ARG A 1096 34.35 -55.92 -23.33
C ARG A 1096 34.92 -57.33 -23.45
N LYS A 1097 35.96 -57.48 -24.27
CA LYS A 1097 36.91 -58.61 -24.19
C LYS A 1097 38.35 -58.15 -24.44
N LYS A 1098 39.10 -58.07 -23.34
CA LYS A 1098 40.57 -58.03 -23.24
C LYS A 1098 41.32 -56.91 -23.99
N PHE A 1099 41.89 -55.99 -23.21
CA PHE A 1099 43.35 -55.98 -23.04
C PHE A 1099 43.75 -55.39 -21.67
N TYR A 1100 43.81 -56.25 -20.65
CA TYR A 1100 45.01 -56.27 -19.79
C TYR A 1100 46.00 -57.24 -20.45
N ARG A 1101 47.31 -56.96 -20.37
CA ARG A 1101 48.37 -57.81 -20.94
C ARG A 1101 48.99 -58.66 -19.84
N GLY A 1102 48.39 -59.83 -19.63
CA GLY A 1102 48.55 -60.68 -18.45
C GLY A 1102 47.16 -61.00 -17.93
#